data_AF-A0A6B8WDD5-F1
#
_entry.id   AF-A0A6B8WDD5-F1
#
_cell.length_a   1.000
_cell.length_b   1.000
_cell.length_c   1.000
_cell.angle_alpha   90.00
_cell.angle_beta   90.00
_cell.angle_gamma   90.00
#
_symmetry.space_group_name_H-M   'P 1'
#
loop_
_entity.id
_entity.type
_entity.pdbx_description
1 polymer ?
#
loop_
_entity_poly.entity_id
_entity_poly.type
_entity_poly.pdbx_seq_one_letter_code
_entity_poly.pdbx_strand_id
1 'polypeptide(L)'
;MPRPKFLSLTALGVIAGLSLPLAPTATAVTDPTLSFNSLGLGEIADFPGRIATVELVIPVPEGTSPVVLNGQFQIPAEYSGGRIEVYAEGELLGIQELDLDRADEDDPGSVTVELPIAGVPVDQGVASIQVRSFLDPLIEDWCTWDDGLFQPQLRDATVEFFGQTRHPESVADFLPQVMEKLSIYLPAEPDEAEAAAAFEVTTAMSQRYRSQAPEIEVLALPAGSAQPSALAGDFERQIVIIAEDKPEVSVGQSGAEGVHLRLAGEDLALLDQARLLSTELLELADEENATVENLVEAPDLAPAATTVQELGNYRLAGEGLARTQVSIGLDRSRLGSFPGDLELKLQGSYTPLPEANAGQVLYRVGETILDQHPMDDSGIIDRDILIPRDLLGRFSQLDVEVLSTGTVDCGHTQPIRLRIDGTSEISTDLVDIPKSVGFLALPQALLPRVDVALADITLAEVQRTVRILNGIQSLSGSRLRPELVSWEEALAGQRPALLIDTTGQRFTELDLPVRKEGEVLKVAGGEGELRLAEKDFASLQTSWDAEGSRMIIAAGSTAAPELLDQTLNWLEAQPRRWSQLQGQALVTFAGSEPVDVLGAAQSDPGQDRSAHRWGWILGGIFLLLILVGAVVLMLRSRAQGPVPQADPQESEQRGR
;
A
#
# COMPACT_ATOMS: atom_id res chain seq x y z
N MET A 1 72.47 20.90 52.78
CA MET A 1 72.57 22.12 51.93
C MET A 1 73.80 21.92 51.04
N PRO A 2 73.83 22.17 49.71
CA PRO A 2 72.87 22.68 48.71
C PRO A 2 72.57 21.64 47.58
N ARG A 3 71.93 22.05 46.47
CA ARG A 3 71.65 21.24 45.25
C ARG A 3 72.92 20.64 44.59
N PRO A 4 72.79 19.50 43.89
CA PRO A 4 73.07 19.46 42.43
C PRO A 4 72.06 18.57 41.67
N LYS A 5 71.53 18.90 40.48
CA LYS A 5 72.07 18.98 39.10
C LYS A 5 72.60 17.65 38.49
N PHE A 6 71.81 17.20 37.49
CA PHE A 6 72.12 16.41 36.27
C PHE A 6 72.77 15.02 36.39
N LEU A 7 72.16 14.00 35.77
CA LEU A 7 72.71 13.34 34.58
C LEU A 7 71.74 12.28 34.00
N SER A 8 71.58 12.32 32.67
CA SER A 8 70.95 11.27 31.87
C SER A 8 71.65 9.93 32.03
N LEU A 9 70.86 8.85 32.12
CA LEU A 9 71.31 7.50 31.79
C LEU A 9 70.31 6.87 30.81
N THR A 10 70.79 6.64 29.60
CA THR A 10 70.16 5.82 28.56
C THR A 10 70.14 4.37 29.03
N ALA A 11 68.96 3.80 29.25
CA ALA A 11 68.76 2.37 29.47
C ALA A 11 68.03 1.77 28.27
N LEU A 12 68.75 0.96 27.51
CA LEU A 12 68.24 0.08 26.46
C LEU A 12 67.42 -1.03 27.15
N GLY A 13 66.09 -0.93 27.12
CA GLY A 13 65.17 -1.93 27.65
C GLY A 13 64.53 -2.73 26.53
N VAL A 14 64.87 -4.02 26.46
CA VAL A 14 64.23 -5.03 25.60
C VAL A 14 62.74 -5.09 25.91
N ILE A 15 61.88 -4.74 24.95
CA ILE A 15 60.43 -4.93 25.05
C ILE A 15 60.11 -6.36 24.60
N ALA A 16 59.80 -7.23 25.55
CA ALA A 16 59.12 -8.48 25.28
C ALA A 16 57.66 -8.16 24.91
N GLY A 17 57.25 -8.49 23.69
CA GLY A 17 55.88 -8.33 23.22
C GLY A 17 54.94 -9.27 23.95
N LEU A 18 54.09 -8.72 24.80
CA LEU A 18 52.88 -9.37 25.31
C LEU A 18 51.78 -9.16 24.27
N SER A 19 51.48 -10.20 23.50
CA SER A 19 50.29 -10.29 22.66
C SER A 19 49.07 -10.47 23.57
N LEU A 20 48.33 -9.39 23.83
CA LEU A 20 46.98 -9.50 24.37
C LEU A 20 46.06 -10.00 23.25
N PRO A 21 45.23 -11.04 23.47
CA PRO A 21 44.20 -11.40 22.51
C PRO A 21 43.22 -10.21 22.42
N LEU A 22 43.04 -9.69 21.21
CA LEU A 22 41.94 -8.78 20.91
C LEU A 22 40.65 -9.51 21.28
N ALA A 23 39.91 -8.97 22.25
CA ALA A 23 38.53 -9.34 22.45
C ALA A 23 37.78 -9.12 21.11
N PRO A 24 36.88 -10.02 20.70
CA PRO A 24 36.03 -9.74 19.56
C PRO A 24 35.31 -8.43 19.84
N THR A 25 35.45 -7.47 18.93
CA THR A 25 34.58 -6.30 18.87
C THR A 25 33.16 -6.83 18.81
N ALA A 26 32.40 -6.61 19.88
CA ALA A 26 30.95 -6.74 19.83
C ALA A 26 30.48 -5.88 18.65
N THR A 27 29.80 -6.51 17.70
CA THR A 27 28.99 -5.79 16.72
C THR A 27 28.10 -4.83 17.49
N ALA A 28 28.17 -3.54 17.14
CA ALA A 28 27.32 -2.55 17.75
C ALA A 28 25.86 -2.96 17.48
N VAL A 29 25.14 -3.26 18.55
CA VAL A 29 23.69 -3.50 18.53
C VAL A 29 23.08 -2.14 18.21
N THR A 30 22.60 -1.95 16.99
CA THR A 30 21.81 -0.76 16.64
C THR A 30 20.36 -1.03 17.00
N ASP A 31 19.89 -0.31 18.01
CA ASP A 31 18.48 -0.15 18.33
C ASP A 31 17.69 0.17 17.04
N PRO A 32 16.62 -0.59 16.70
CA PRO A 32 15.95 -0.41 15.42
C PRO A 32 15.19 0.91 15.36
N THR A 33 15.20 1.55 14.19
CA THR A 33 14.41 2.74 13.89
C THR A 33 13.50 2.41 12.71
N LEU A 34 12.19 2.49 12.91
CA LEU A 34 11.20 2.14 11.90
C LEU A 34 10.41 3.37 11.47
N SER A 35 10.16 3.51 10.16
CA SER A 35 9.30 4.57 9.64
C SER A 35 7.84 4.32 10.01
N PHE A 36 7.03 5.38 10.08
CA PHE A 36 5.58 5.25 10.23
C PHE A 36 4.96 4.39 9.11
N ASN A 37 5.50 4.46 7.89
CA ASN A 37 5.03 3.63 6.79
C ASN A 37 5.31 2.14 7.05
N SER A 38 6.53 1.77 7.49
CA SER A 38 6.88 0.40 7.89
C SER A 38 6.01 -0.11 9.04
N LEU A 39 5.58 0.79 9.93
CA LEU A 39 4.69 0.49 11.05
C LEU A 39 3.20 0.47 10.66
N GLY A 40 2.86 0.80 9.40
CA GLY A 40 1.49 0.87 8.93
C GLY A 40 0.67 2.04 9.48
N LEU A 41 1.33 3.10 9.96
CA LEU A 41 0.74 4.36 10.43
C LEU A 41 0.53 5.38 9.31
N GLY A 42 1.07 5.12 8.11
CA GLY A 42 1.03 6.00 6.94
C GLY A 42 2.21 6.98 6.86
N GLU A 43 2.24 7.80 5.81
CA GLU A 43 3.33 8.77 5.58
C GLU A 43 3.13 10.09 6.35
N ILE A 44 1.89 10.43 6.69
CA ILE A 44 1.48 11.72 7.26
C ILE A 44 0.45 11.47 8.37
N ALA A 45 0.64 12.11 9.52
CA ALA A 45 -0.38 12.23 10.56
C ALA A 45 -0.89 13.67 10.64
N ASP A 46 -2.18 13.87 10.38
CA ASP A 46 -2.84 15.18 10.44
C ASP A 46 -3.30 15.51 11.86
N PHE A 47 -3.07 16.76 12.27
CA PHE A 47 -3.46 17.32 13.56
C PHE A 47 -4.49 18.44 13.33
N PRO A 48 -5.78 18.13 13.26
CA PRO A 48 -6.79 19.11 12.84
C PRO A 48 -6.95 20.25 13.86
N GLY A 49 -6.92 21.48 13.34
CA GLY A 49 -7.16 22.70 14.11
C GLY A 49 -5.96 23.17 14.95
N ARG A 50 -6.21 24.19 15.77
CA ARG A 50 -5.19 24.81 16.65
C ARG A 50 -4.78 23.89 17.81
N ILE A 51 -5.73 23.12 18.34
CA ILE A 51 -5.51 22.14 19.40
C ILE A 51 -6.04 20.82 18.88
N ALA A 52 -5.13 19.85 18.70
CA ALA A 52 -5.50 18.52 18.25
C ALA A 52 -5.04 17.48 19.27
N THR A 53 -5.76 16.38 19.37
CA THR A 53 -5.31 15.16 20.05
C THR A 53 -5.41 14.03 19.05
N VAL A 54 -4.28 13.42 18.71
CA VAL A 54 -4.18 12.30 17.78
C VAL A 54 -3.73 11.08 18.57
N GLU A 55 -4.48 9.98 18.45
CA GLU A 55 -4.10 8.70 19.00
C GLU A 55 -3.25 7.92 17.99
N LEU A 56 -2.09 7.43 18.42
CA LEU A 56 -1.20 6.60 17.60
C LEU A 56 -1.06 5.23 18.27
N VAL A 57 -1.35 4.18 17.48
CA VAL A 57 -1.22 2.77 17.90
C VAL A 57 -0.02 2.17 17.18
N ILE A 58 1.11 2.12 17.86
CA ILE A 58 2.42 1.76 17.31
C ILE A 58 2.63 0.25 17.45
N PRO A 59 2.73 -0.54 16.36
CA PRO A 59 3.18 -1.92 16.45
C PRO A 59 4.60 -2.00 17.00
N VAL A 60 4.84 -2.91 17.94
CA VAL A 60 6.12 -3.04 18.62
C VAL A 60 6.77 -4.36 18.22
N PRO A 61 7.96 -4.35 17.60
CA PRO A 61 8.73 -5.55 17.35
C PRO A 61 9.00 -6.33 18.64
N GLU A 62 8.81 -7.64 18.61
CA GLU A 62 8.94 -8.47 19.79
C GLU A 62 10.34 -8.39 20.41
N GLY A 63 10.41 -8.24 21.74
CA GLY A 63 11.70 -8.09 22.45
C GLY A 63 12.24 -6.66 22.47
N THR A 64 11.56 -5.72 21.81
CA THR A 64 11.91 -4.30 21.85
C THR A 64 10.89 -3.49 22.65
N SER A 65 11.18 -2.20 22.87
CA SER A 65 10.23 -1.24 23.42
C SER A 65 10.43 0.12 22.75
N PRO A 66 9.35 0.84 22.39
CA PRO A 66 9.49 2.16 21.79
C PRO A 66 10.09 3.13 22.81
N VAL A 67 10.95 4.04 22.34
CA VAL A 67 11.63 5.00 23.22
C VAL A 67 11.50 6.45 22.75
N VAL A 68 11.54 6.69 21.44
CA VAL A 68 11.47 8.04 20.87
C VAL A 68 10.63 8.01 19.60
N LEU A 69 9.75 8.99 19.45
CA LEU A 69 9.08 9.31 18.19
C LEU A 69 9.72 10.56 17.60
N ASN A 70 10.26 10.42 16.40
CA ASN A 70 10.88 11.51 15.64
C ASN A 70 10.03 11.89 14.43
N GLY A 71 10.18 13.11 13.93
CA GLY A 71 9.62 13.52 12.64
C GLY A 71 9.70 15.02 12.39
N GLN A 72 9.14 15.46 11.27
CA GLN A 72 9.01 16.86 10.90
C GLN A 72 7.57 17.32 11.15
N PHE A 73 7.37 18.24 12.09
CA PHE A 73 6.06 18.81 12.37
C PHE A 73 5.89 20.11 11.57
N GLN A 74 5.08 20.03 10.52
CA GLN A 74 4.76 21.13 9.64
C GLN A 74 3.67 22.00 10.26
N ILE A 75 3.97 23.29 10.37
CA ILE A 75 3.13 24.31 10.99
C ILE A 75 2.60 25.24 9.89
N PRO A 76 1.28 25.36 9.74
CA PRO A 76 0.68 26.30 8.81
C PRO A 76 1.06 27.76 9.11
N ALA A 77 1.09 28.61 8.07
CA ALA A 77 1.61 29.98 8.14
C ALA A 77 0.81 30.93 9.06
N GLU A 78 -0.41 30.55 9.43
CA GLU A 78 -1.26 31.27 10.37
C GLU A 78 -0.86 31.12 11.84
N TYR A 79 0.11 30.25 12.14
CA TYR A 79 0.66 30.04 13.48
C TYR A 79 2.11 30.51 13.57
N SER A 80 2.51 31.01 14.73
CA SER A 80 3.89 31.43 15.02
C SER A 80 4.76 30.34 15.65
N GLY A 81 4.19 29.16 15.89
CA GLY A 81 4.79 28.08 16.66
C GLY A 81 3.78 27.43 17.58
N GLY A 82 4.25 26.91 18.71
CA GLY A 82 3.39 26.33 19.74
C GLY A 82 4.12 25.30 20.58
N ARG A 83 3.42 24.25 20.99
CA ARG A 83 4.02 23.08 21.64
C ARG A 83 3.31 21.79 21.26
N ILE A 84 4.02 20.70 21.44
CA ILE A 84 3.53 19.34 21.26
C ILE A 84 3.79 18.54 22.54
N GLU A 85 2.82 17.77 22.95
CA GLU A 85 2.82 16.98 24.18
C GLU A 85 2.53 15.52 23.83
N VAL A 86 3.17 14.58 24.51
CA VAL A 86 2.90 13.15 24.34
C VAL A 86 2.47 12.52 25.66
N TYR A 87 1.43 11.70 25.59
CA TYR A 87 0.81 11.05 26.73
C TYR A 87 0.69 9.55 26.51
N ALA A 88 0.74 8.78 27.59
CA ALA A 88 0.36 7.37 27.62
C ALA A 88 -0.52 7.11 28.84
N GLU A 89 -1.67 6.44 28.64
CA GLU A 89 -2.66 6.17 29.70
C GLU A 89 -3.07 7.42 30.52
N GLY A 90 -2.98 8.61 29.91
CA GLY A 90 -3.28 9.90 30.55
C GLY A 90 -2.12 10.52 31.34
N GLU A 91 -0.98 9.84 31.46
CA GLU A 91 0.27 10.40 31.99
C GLU A 91 1.04 11.16 30.91
N LEU A 92 1.52 12.36 31.23
CA LEU A 92 2.36 13.17 30.35
C LEU A 92 3.78 12.61 30.35
N LEU A 93 4.27 12.16 29.19
CA LEU A 93 5.62 11.63 29.02
C LEU A 93 6.63 12.70 28.60
N GLY A 94 6.20 13.68 27.81
CA GLY A 94 7.08 14.73 27.30
C GLY A 94 6.36 15.92 26.71
N ILE A 95 7.07 17.05 26.67
CA ILE A 95 6.65 18.30 26.01
C ILE A 95 7.82 18.81 25.19
N GLN A 96 7.55 19.25 23.97
CA GLN A 96 8.50 19.99 23.15
C GLN A 96 7.86 21.28 22.64
N GLU A 97 8.60 22.39 22.72
CA GLU A 97 8.21 23.66 22.12
C GLU A 97 8.49 23.61 20.61
N LEU A 98 7.52 24.08 19.83
CA LEU A 98 7.57 24.21 18.37
C LEU A 98 8.00 25.64 18.03
N ASP A 99 9.31 25.81 17.83
CA ASP A 99 9.94 27.11 17.57
C ASP A 99 10.35 27.22 16.10
N LEU A 100 9.63 28.04 15.32
CA LEU A 100 9.92 28.25 13.90
C LEU A 100 11.26 28.97 13.64
N ASP A 101 11.85 29.63 14.65
CA ASP A 101 13.22 30.16 14.52
C ASP A 101 14.26 29.02 14.45
N ARG A 102 13.87 27.79 14.80
CA ARG A 102 14.65 26.56 14.67
C ARG A 102 14.16 25.67 13.52
N ALA A 103 13.31 26.18 12.63
CA ALA A 103 12.86 25.44 11.48
C ALA A 103 14.03 25.09 10.54
N ASP A 104 13.81 24.08 9.70
CA ASP A 104 14.78 23.69 8.68
C ASP A 104 15.01 24.85 7.70
N GLU A 105 16.26 25.08 7.28
CA GLU A 105 16.57 26.11 6.28
C GLU A 105 15.90 25.81 4.94
N ASP A 106 15.72 24.52 4.62
CA ASP A 106 15.08 24.05 3.38
C ASP A 106 13.53 23.99 3.49
N ASP A 107 12.98 23.96 4.71
CA ASP A 107 11.53 24.01 4.98
C ASP A 107 11.21 24.88 6.21
N PRO A 108 11.12 26.22 6.05
CA PRO A 108 10.97 27.17 7.16
C PRO A 108 9.62 27.09 7.89
N GLY A 109 8.69 26.24 7.42
CA GLY A 109 7.41 25.97 8.08
C GLY A 109 7.42 24.72 8.95
N SER A 110 8.53 23.99 9.03
CA SER A 110 8.61 22.68 9.70
C SER A 110 9.64 22.66 10.81
N VAL A 111 9.26 22.08 11.96
CA VAL A 111 10.13 21.92 13.13
C VAL A 111 10.38 20.43 13.37
N THR A 112 11.63 20.04 13.57
CA THR A 112 11.97 18.67 13.97
C THR A 112 11.47 18.38 15.38
N VAL A 113 10.69 17.32 15.54
CA VAL A 113 10.18 16.85 16.82
C VAL A 113 10.84 15.56 17.26
N GLU A 114 11.11 15.46 18.55
CA GLU A 114 11.69 14.31 19.26
C GLU A 114 10.86 14.11 20.55
N LEU A 115 9.86 13.24 20.50
CA LEU A 115 8.93 13.01 21.59
C LEU A 115 9.33 11.75 22.36
N PRO A 116 9.62 11.84 23.67
CA PRO A 116 9.98 10.67 24.45
C PRO A 116 8.74 9.80 24.70
N ILE A 117 8.85 8.53 24.33
CA ILE A 117 7.81 7.51 24.51
C ILE A 117 8.34 6.26 25.23
N ALA A 118 9.48 6.39 25.91
CA ALA A 118 10.04 5.33 26.74
C ALA A 118 9.10 5.01 27.91
N GLY A 119 8.89 3.71 28.16
CA GLY A 119 8.06 3.23 29.26
C GLY A 119 6.56 3.15 28.93
N VAL A 120 6.16 3.44 27.69
CA VAL A 120 4.79 3.18 27.22
C VAL A 120 4.48 1.67 27.36
N PRO A 121 3.38 1.29 28.01
CA PRO A 121 2.96 -0.10 28.09
C PRO A 121 2.71 -0.69 26.70
N VAL A 122 3.20 -1.91 26.50
CA VAL A 122 2.93 -2.69 25.28
C VAL A 122 1.94 -3.78 25.64
N ASP A 123 0.74 -3.72 25.07
CA ASP A 123 -0.29 -4.74 25.22
C ASP A 123 -0.52 -5.41 23.87
N GLN A 124 -0.56 -6.75 23.84
CA GLN A 124 -0.74 -7.54 22.61
C GLN A 124 0.16 -7.10 21.43
N GLY A 125 1.39 -6.66 21.72
CA GLY A 125 2.36 -6.24 20.70
C GLY A 125 2.15 -4.82 20.15
N VAL A 126 1.30 -4.00 20.76
CA VAL A 126 1.08 -2.60 20.38
C VAL A 126 1.28 -1.64 21.55
N ALA A 127 1.82 -0.45 21.26
CA ALA A 127 1.96 0.66 22.19
C ALA A 127 1.03 1.80 21.78
N SER A 128 0.15 2.24 22.67
CA SER A 128 -0.82 3.31 22.38
C SER A 128 -0.40 4.61 23.06
N ILE A 129 -0.29 5.69 22.28
CA ILE A 129 0.04 7.04 22.78
C ILE A 129 -0.96 8.07 22.27
N GLN A 130 -1.12 9.16 23.01
CA GLN A 130 -1.84 10.36 22.56
C GLN A 130 -0.84 11.48 22.34
N VAL A 131 -0.79 12.01 21.13
CA VAL A 131 0.00 13.20 20.79
C VAL A 131 -0.94 14.39 20.71
N ARG A 132 -0.66 15.44 21.50
CA ARG A 132 -1.45 16.66 21.54
C ARG A 132 -0.65 17.83 21.02
N SER A 133 -1.19 18.55 20.05
CA SER A 133 -0.62 19.80 19.57
C SER A 133 -1.37 20.99 20.15
N PHE A 134 -0.65 22.07 20.45
CA PHE A 134 -1.18 23.36 20.84
C PHE A 134 -0.44 24.43 20.04
N LEU A 135 -1.12 25.07 19.08
CA LEU A 135 -0.50 26.08 18.24
C LEU A 135 -0.80 27.50 18.71
N ASP A 136 0.19 28.37 18.57
CA ASP A 136 0.07 29.78 18.92
C ASP A 136 -0.29 30.58 17.66
N PRO A 137 -1.46 31.25 17.65
CA PRO A 137 -1.90 32.01 16.48
C PRO A 137 -1.00 33.24 16.29
N LEU A 138 -0.67 33.55 15.04
CA LEU A 138 0.13 34.72 14.71
C LEU A 138 -0.58 36.05 15.09
N ILE A 139 -1.92 36.02 15.18
CA ILE A 139 -2.76 37.17 15.53
C ILE A 139 -3.77 36.73 16.60
N GLU A 140 -3.64 37.27 17.84
CA GLU A 140 -4.45 36.87 19.02
C GLU A 140 -5.96 37.07 18.85
N ASP A 141 -6.39 38.10 18.10
CA ASP A 141 -7.80 38.45 17.88
C ASP A 141 -8.39 37.84 16.60
N TRP A 142 -7.59 37.12 15.82
CA TRP A 142 -8.05 36.44 14.63
C TRP A 142 -8.39 35.00 15.02
N CYS A 143 -9.68 34.65 14.98
CA CYS A 143 -10.05 33.24 14.96
C CYS A 143 -9.53 32.69 13.64
N THR A 144 -8.32 32.11 13.65
CA THR A 144 -7.74 31.43 12.51
C THR A 144 -8.78 30.42 12.06
N TRP A 145 -9.28 30.66 10.85
CA TRP A 145 -10.36 29.88 10.31
C TRP A 145 -9.87 28.45 10.25
N ASP A 146 -10.47 27.59 11.06
CA ASP A 146 -10.40 26.14 10.92
C ASP A 146 -11.23 25.78 9.67
N ASP A 147 -10.80 26.29 8.51
CA ASP A 147 -11.42 25.98 7.22
C ASP A 147 -11.05 24.57 6.75
N GLY A 148 -10.15 23.90 7.48
CA GLY A 148 -9.63 22.58 7.17
C GLY A 148 -8.71 22.55 5.95
N LEU A 149 -8.33 23.70 5.39
CA LEU A 149 -7.53 23.75 4.15
C LEU A 149 -6.04 23.50 4.41
N PHE A 150 -5.51 23.83 5.59
CA PHE A 150 -4.13 23.57 5.97
C PHE A 150 -4.06 23.05 7.42
N GLN A 151 -3.97 21.74 7.55
CA GLN A 151 -3.84 21.09 8.86
C GLN A 151 -2.34 20.95 9.20
N PRO A 152 -1.95 21.19 10.45
CA PRO A 152 -0.64 20.80 10.93
C PRO A 152 -0.40 19.31 10.71
N GLN A 153 0.80 18.95 10.29
CA GLN A 153 1.12 17.60 9.83
C GLN A 153 2.43 17.12 10.43
N LEU A 154 2.45 15.90 10.96
CA LEU A 154 3.67 15.19 11.25
C LEU A 154 4.05 14.35 10.03
N ARG A 155 5.22 14.61 9.45
CA ARG A 155 5.77 13.97 8.24
C ARG A 155 7.08 13.27 8.56
N ASP A 156 7.44 12.31 7.70
CA ASP A 156 8.71 11.57 7.76
C ASP A 156 8.99 11.00 9.15
N ALA A 157 7.92 10.57 9.82
CA ALA A 157 8.00 10.18 11.21
C ALA A 157 8.60 8.78 11.35
N THR A 158 9.41 8.61 12.39
CA THR A 158 10.03 7.34 12.76
C THR A 158 9.87 7.08 14.24
N VAL A 159 9.94 5.80 14.61
CA VAL A 159 9.97 5.37 16.01
C VAL A 159 11.28 4.63 16.24
N GLU A 160 12.03 5.10 17.22
CA GLU A 160 13.20 4.40 17.75
C GLU A 160 12.73 3.40 18.81
N PHE A 161 13.29 2.20 18.74
CA PHE A 161 13.02 1.12 19.67
C PHE A 161 14.31 0.71 20.37
N PHE A 162 14.22 0.47 21.67
CA PHE A 162 15.32 -0.08 22.45
C PHE A 162 15.20 -1.60 22.58
N GLY A 163 16.32 -2.30 22.41
CA GLY A 163 16.41 -3.75 22.58
C GLY A 163 16.66 -4.51 21.29
N GLN A 164 16.61 -5.84 21.35
CA GLN A 164 16.84 -6.71 20.21
C GLN A 164 15.54 -7.42 19.83
N THR A 165 15.23 -7.43 18.53
CA THR A 165 14.13 -8.22 18.00
C THR A 165 14.36 -9.69 18.33
N ARG A 166 13.37 -10.34 18.94
CA ARG A 166 13.41 -11.77 19.22
C ARG A 166 13.13 -12.58 17.94
N HIS A 167 13.89 -13.66 17.77
CA HIS A 167 13.60 -14.65 16.74
C HIS A 167 12.43 -15.54 17.21
N PRO A 168 11.50 -15.91 16.32
CA PRO A 168 10.41 -16.81 16.67
C PRO A 168 10.92 -18.18 17.10
N GLU A 169 10.27 -18.75 18.13
CA GLU A 169 10.57 -20.09 18.66
C GLU A 169 9.46 -21.10 18.33
N SER A 170 8.26 -20.63 17.97
CA SER A 170 7.10 -21.45 17.64
C SER A 170 6.47 -21.04 16.30
N VAL A 171 5.57 -21.89 15.78
CA VAL A 171 4.78 -21.58 14.58
C VAL A 171 3.87 -20.37 14.84
N ALA A 172 3.30 -20.25 16.05
CA ALA A 172 2.46 -19.13 16.46
C ALA A 172 3.21 -17.79 16.44
N ASP A 173 4.46 -17.77 16.89
CA ASP A 173 5.28 -16.56 16.97
C ASP A 173 5.87 -16.14 15.61
N PHE A 174 5.76 -16.98 14.59
CA PHE A 174 6.50 -16.80 13.33
C PHE A 174 6.15 -15.49 12.62
N LEU A 175 4.87 -15.08 12.65
CA LEU A 175 4.38 -13.86 11.99
C LEU A 175 4.49 -12.65 12.94
N PRO A 176 5.43 -11.71 12.70
CA PRO A 176 5.71 -10.61 13.63
C PRO A 176 4.66 -9.49 13.55
N GLN A 177 4.69 -8.57 14.51
CA GLN A 177 3.88 -7.34 14.44
C GLN A 177 4.31 -6.39 13.32
N VAL A 178 5.60 -6.41 12.95
CA VAL A 178 6.18 -5.59 11.88
C VAL A 178 6.92 -6.49 10.91
N MET A 179 6.59 -6.40 9.63
CA MET A 179 7.24 -7.12 8.53
C MET A 179 7.46 -6.18 7.36
N GLU A 180 8.72 -5.97 6.98
CA GLU A 180 9.07 -5.17 5.79
C GLU A 180 9.24 -6.05 4.55
N LYS A 181 9.60 -7.33 4.75
CA LYS A 181 9.86 -8.26 3.65
C LYS A 181 9.44 -9.70 3.96
N LEU A 182 8.91 -10.38 2.95
CA LEU A 182 8.62 -11.81 2.94
C LEU A 182 9.30 -12.46 1.74
N SER A 183 10.18 -13.41 2.02
CA SER A 183 10.88 -14.21 1.02
C SER A 183 10.34 -15.63 1.00
N ILE A 184 9.71 -16.03 -0.11
CA ILE A 184 9.13 -17.36 -0.30
C ILE A 184 10.09 -18.19 -1.15
N TYR A 185 10.62 -19.27 -0.61
CA TYR A 185 11.53 -20.19 -1.31
C TYR A 185 10.76 -21.39 -1.85
N LEU A 186 10.93 -21.66 -3.15
CA LEU A 186 10.37 -22.81 -3.86
C LEU A 186 11.47 -23.61 -4.56
N PRO A 187 11.28 -24.91 -4.82
CA PRO A 187 12.18 -25.65 -5.71
C PRO A 187 12.33 -24.98 -7.09
N ALA A 188 13.43 -25.29 -7.76
CA ALA A 188 13.71 -24.73 -9.10
C ALA A 188 12.67 -25.15 -10.16
N GLU A 189 12.03 -26.30 -9.96
CA GLU A 189 10.95 -26.86 -10.78
C GLU A 189 9.75 -27.11 -9.86
N PRO A 190 8.96 -26.06 -9.53
CA PRO A 190 7.85 -26.21 -8.60
C PRO A 190 6.69 -27.00 -9.22
N ASP A 191 5.99 -27.79 -8.42
CA ASP A 191 4.75 -28.45 -8.83
C ASP A 191 3.49 -27.57 -8.62
N GLU A 192 2.31 -28.12 -8.93
CA GLU A 192 1.03 -27.44 -8.76
C GLU A 192 0.73 -27.07 -7.30
N ALA A 193 1.05 -27.97 -6.35
CA ALA A 193 0.77 -27.76 -4.93
C ALA A 193 1.67 -26.66 -4.35
N GLU A 194 2.95 -26.66 -4.72
CA GLU A 194 3.93 -25.66 -4.32
C GLU A 194 3.59 -24.27 -4.88
N ALA A 195 3.20 -24.19 -6.15
CA ALA A 195 2.74 -22.95 -6.77
C ALA A 195 1.45 -22.42 -6.10
N ALA A 196 0.46 -23.28 -5.88
CA ALA A 196 -0.79 -22.90 -5.22
C ALA A 196 -0.56 -22.41 -3.79
N ALA A 197 0.29 -23.08 -3.02
CA ALA A 197 0.66 -22.66 -1.67
C ALA A 197 1.36 -21.30 -1.67
N ALA A 198 2.24 -21.01 -2.62
CA ALA A 198 2.88 -19.70 -2.74
C ALA A 198 1.86 -18.58 -3.03
N PHE A 199 0.83 -18.84 -3.85
CA PHE A 199 -0.24 -17.88 -4.12
C PHE A 199 -1.10 -17.61 -2.88
N GLU A 200 -1.43 -18.66 -2.11
CA GLU A 200 -2.16 -18.55 -0.84
C GLU A 200 -1.37 -17.70 0.17
N VAL A 201 -0.09 -18.04 0.42
CA VAL A 201 0.76 -17.27 1.34
C VAL A 201 0.86 -15.81 0.91
N THR A 202 1.07 -15.55 -0.38
CA THR A 202 1.19 -14.18 -0.91
C THR A 202 -0.05 -13.35 -0.60
N THR A 203 -1.24 -13.86 -0.94
CA THR A 203 -2.50 -13.11 -0.77
C THR A 203 -2.88 -12.99 0.70
N ALA A 204 -2.62 -14.02 1.53
CA ALA A 204 -2.81 -13.98 2.97
C ALA A 204 -1.91 -12.93 3.65
N MET A 205 -0.62 -12.91 3.33
CA MET A 205 0.34 -11.99 3.96
C MET A 205 0.14 -10.55 3.48
N SER A 206 -0.15 -10.35 2.19
CA SER A 206 -0.48 -9.04 1.64
C SER A 206 -1.76 -8.45 2.25
N GLN A 207 -2.76 -9.30 2.56
CA GLN A 207 -3.95 -8.88 3.29
C GLN A 207 -3.66 -8.57 4.77
N ARG A 208 -2.92 -9.45 5.47
CA ARG A 208 -2.60 -9.31 6.90
C ARG A 208 -1.78 -8.05 7.18
N TYR A 209 -0.76 -7.80 6.37
CA TYR A 209 0.18 -6.68 6.51
C TYR A 209 -0.13 -5.53 5.56
N ARG A 210 -1.39 -5.38 5.12
CA ARG A 210 -1.79 -4.40 4.11
C ARG A 210 -1.34 -2.98 4.42
N SER A 211 -1.41 -2.56 5.69
CA SER A 211 -1.01 -1.21 6.10
C SER A 211 0.51 -0.99 6.03
N GLN A 212 1.31 -2.04 6.20
CA GLN A 212 2.78 -2.00 6.14
C GLN A 212 3.31 -2.21 4.72
N ALA A 213 2.52 -2.89 3.87
CA ALA A 213 2.83 -3.18 2.46
C ALA A 213 4.23 -3.81 2.26
N PRO A 214 4.51 -4.99 2.87
CA PRO A 214 5.81 -5.64 2.76
C PRO A 214 6.18 -5.98 1.32
N GLU A 215 7.48 -5.98 1.03
CA GLU A 215 8.03 -6.57 -0.19
C GLU A 215 7.82 -8.09 -0.13
N ILE A 216 7.14 -8.67 -1.11
CA ILE A 216 6.94 -10.12 -1.22
C ILE A 216 7.66 -10.62 -2.46
N GLU A 217 8.64 -11.50 -2.28
CA GLU A 217 9.39 -12.10 -3.37
C GLU A 217 9.39 -13.62 -3.31
N VAL A 218 9.55 -14.25 -4.48
CA VAL A 218 9.70 -15.70 -4.61
C VAL A 218 11.11 -15.98 -5.11
N LEU A 219 11.83 -16.85 -4.41
CA LEU A 219 13.23 -17.18 -4.66
C LEU A 219 13.40 -18.68 -4.91
N ALA A 220 14.46 -19.02 -5.64
CA ALA A 220 14.84 -20.42 -5.85
C ALA A 220 15.48 -20.99 -4.57
N LEU A 221 14.95 -22.13 -4.11
CA LEU A 221 15.58 -22.97 -3.11
C LEU A 221 16.77 -23.72 -3.77
N PRO A 222 17.97 -23.70 -3.16
CA PRO A 222 19.11 -24.44 -3.70
C PRO A 222 18.80 -25.93 -3.82
N ALA A 223 19.24 -26.56 -4.92
CA ALA A 223 18.96 -27.98 -5.17
C ALA A 223 19.44 -28.88 -4.01
N GLY A 224 18.52 -29.69 -3.46
CA GLY A 224 18.79 -30.56 -2.32
C GLY A 224 18.92 -29.86 -0.97
N SER A 225 18.63 -28.56 -0.89
CA SER A 225 18.51 -27.82 0.37
C SER A 225 17.08 -27.87 0.89
N ALA A 226 16.94 -27.84 2.21
CA ALA A 226 15.67 -27.63 2.91
C ALA A 226 15.63 -26.24 3.60
N GLN A 227 16.64 -25.41 3.34
CA GLN A 227 16.87 -24.13 4.01
C GLN A 227 17.09 -23.01 2.99
N PRO A 228 16.70 -21.76 3.33
CA PRO A 228 17.00 -20.56 2.55
C PRO A 228 18.49 -20.42 2.20
N SER A 229 18.77 -19.74 1.09
CA SER A 229 20.14 -19.50 0.61
C SER A 229 20.84 -18.34 1.33
N ALA A 230 20.10 -17.47 2.00
CA ALA A 230 20.58 -16.30 2.72
C ALA A 230 19.90 -16.18 4.08
N LEU A 231 20.57 -15.55 5.04
CA LEU A 231 19.96 -15.22 6.32
C LEU A 231 18.92 -14.10 6.12
N ALA A 232 17.83 -14.18 6.88
CA ALA A 232 16.80 -13.13 6.92
C ALA A 232 17.38 -11.82 7.48
N GLY A 233 16.97 -10.68 6.91
CA GLY A 233 17.16 -9.36 7.55
C GLY A 233 16.29 -9.16 8.80
N ASP A 234 16.52 -8.05 9.52
CA ASP A 234 15.93 -7.77 10.85
C ASP A 234 14.39 -7.68 10.88
N PHE A 235 13.75 -7.42 9.74
CA PHE A 235 12.28 -7.40 9.56
C PHE A 235 11.83 -8.24 8.35
N GLU A 236 12.63 -9.25 8.01
CA GLU A 236 12.32 -10.22 6.97
C GLU A 236 11.76 -11.51 7.60
N ARG A 237 10.80 -12.14 6.92
CA ARG A 237 10.42 -13.53 7.17
C ARG A 237 10.69 -14.37 5.94
N GLN A 238 11.19 -15.58 6.18
CA GLN A 238 11.52 -16.53 5.13
C GLN A 238 10.65 -17.77 5.27
N ILE A 239 9.97 -18.15 4.19
CA ILE A 239 9.11 -19.34 4.14
C ILE A 239 9.64 -20.27 3.07
N VAL A 240 9.92 -21.51 3.40
CA VAL A 240 10.24 -22.58 2.46
C VAL A 240 8.98 -23.40 2.22
N ILE A 241 8.56 -23.52 0.96
CA ILE A 241 7.43 -24.35 0.56
C ILE A 241 7.99 -25.52 -0.25
N ILE A 242 7.66 -26.75 0.14
CA ILE A 242 8.21 -27.95 -0.49
C ILE A 242 7.20 -29.10 -0.46
N ALA A 243 7.05 -29.81 -1.58
CA ALA A 243 6.23 -31.00 -1.67
C ALA A 243 6.92 -32.20 -1.00
N GLU A 244 6.28 -32.78 0.02
CA GLU A 244 6.77 -33.97 0.73
C GLU A 244 5.62 -34.81 1.31
N ASP A 245 5.80 -36.14 1.37
CA ASP A 245 4.80 -37.12 1.84
C ASP A 245 4.13 -36.76 3.18
N LYS A 246 4.85 -36.10 4.09
CA LYS A 246 4.37 -35.77 5.44
C LYS A 246 3.96 -34.29 5.51
N PRO A 247 2.67 -33.99 5.72
CA PRO A 247 2.24 -32.61 5.93
C PRO A 247 2.75 -32.07 7.27
N GLU A 248 3.35 -30.88 7.24
CA GLU A 248 3.94 -30.25 8.42
C GLU A 248 4.16 -28.75 8.19
N VAL A 249 3.90 -27.96 9.21
CA VAL A 249 4.37 -26.59 9.37
C VAL A 249 5.42 -26.61 10.47
N SER A 250 6.65 -26.22 10.17
CA SER A 250 7.76 -26.29 11.13
C SER A 250 8.64 -25.04 11.11
N VAL A 251 9.12 -24.62 12.27
CA VAL A 251 10.13 -23.56 12.43
C VAL A 251 11.54 -24.18 12.36
N GLY A 252 12.25 -23.92 11.26
CA GLY A 252 13.65 -24.27 11.13
C GLY A 252 14.55 -23.23 11.81
N GLN A 253 15.62 -23.68 12.49
CA GLN A 253 16.53 -22.80 13.27
C GLN A 253 15.79 -21.96 14.34
N SER A 254 14.83 -22.58 15.04
CA SER A 254 14.06 -21.96 16.14
C SER A 254 14.93 -21.13 17.09
N GLY A 255 14.49 -19.90 17.37
CA GLY A 255 15.16 -18.97 18.29
C GLY A 255 16.55 -18.48 17.85
N ALA A 256 16.98 -18.76 16.61
CA ALA A 256 18.32 -18.46 16.13
C ALA A 256 18.33 -17.63 14.83
N GLU A 257 19.50 -17.10 14.49
CA GLU A 257 19.72 -16.48 13.17
C GLU A 257 19.43 -17.50 12.04
N GLY A 258 18.78 -17.04 10.97
CA GLY A 258 18.39 -17.92 9.86
C GLY A 258 17.11 -18.73 10.12
N VAL A 259 16.34 -18.34 11.14
CA VAL A 259 14.99 -18.85 11.38
C VAL A 259 14.11 -18.70 10.14
N HIS A 260 13.41 -19.77 9.78
CA HIS A 260 12.51 -19.79 8.64
C HIS A 260 11.34 -20.73 8.95
N LEU A 261 10.19 -20.45 8.36
CA LEU A 261 9.08 -21.37 8.38
C LEU A 261 9.22 -22.33 7.21
N ARG A 262 8.85 -23.58 7.42
CA ARG A 262 8.77 -24.59 6.38
C ARG A 262 7.35 -25.12 6.32
N LEU A 263 6.79 -25.10 5.12
CA LEU A 263 5.49 -25.67 4.78
C LEU A 263 5.74 -26.90 3.91
N ALA A 264 5.33 -28.06 4.40
CA ALA A 264 5.50 -29.35 3.74
C ALA A 264 4.17 -30.09 3.63
N GLY A 265 4.03 -30.95 2.62
CA GLY A 265 2.85 -31.75 2.32
C GLY A 265 2.75 -32.05 0.83
N GLU A 266 1.78 -32.86 0.42
CA GLU A 266 1.47 -33.10 -0.99
C GLU A 266 0.07 -32.59 -1.33
N ASP A 267 -0.19 -32.27 -2.60
CA ASP A 267 -1.50 -31.89 -3.12
C ASP A 267 -2.20 -30.82 -2.23
N LEU A 268 -3.45 -31.08 -1.84
CA LEU A 268 -4.24 -30.21 -0.97
C LEU A 268 -3.70 -30.10 0.46
N ALA A 269 -2.91 -31.07 0.94
CA ALA A 269 -2.40 -31.03 2.29
C ALA A 269 -1.34 -29.92 2.46
N LEU A 270 -0.53 -29.66 1.42
CA LEU A 270 0.40 -28.53 1.40
C LEU A 270 -0.34 -27.20 1.39
N LEU A 271 -1.42 -27.10 0.60
CA LEU A 271 -2.26 -25.90 0.57
C LEU A 271 -2.92 -25.63 1.93
N ASP A 272 -3.39 -26.67 2.63
CA ASP A 272 -3.94 -26.53 3.98
C ASP A 272 -2.89 -26.06 5.01
N GLN A 273 -1.62 -26.47 4.85
CA GLN A 273 -0.52 -25.96 5.69
C GLN A 273 -0.29 -24.45 5.43
N ALA A 274 -0.32 -24.02 4.18
CA ALA A 274 -0.18 -22.59 3.83
C ALA A 274 -1.34 -21.75 4.38
N ARG A 275 -2.57 -22.27 4.32
CA ARG A 275 -3.76 -21.59 4.82
C ARG A 275 -3.72 -21.34 6.33
N LEU A 276 -3.01 -22.16 7.12
CA LEU A 276 -2.84 -21.97 8.57
C LEU A 276 -2.48 -20.52 8.91
N LEU A 277 -1.57 -19.92 8.13
CA LEU A 277 -1.03 -18.57 8.31
C LEU A 277 -2.07 -17.46 8.23
N SER A 278 -3.26 -17.79 7.75
CA SER A 278 -4.36 -16.85 7.55
C SER A 278 -5.55 -17.10 8.49
N THR A 279 -5.40 -18.03 9.44
CA THR A 279 -6.47 -18.46 10.35
C THR A 279 -6.14 -18.15 11.81
N GLU A 280 -7.17 -18.05 12.64
CA GLU A 280 -7.03 -17.93 14.10
C GLU A 280 -6.38 -19.17 14.74
N LEU A 281 -6.31 -20.30 14.03
CA LEU A 281 -5.63 -21.51 14.51
C LEU A 281 -4.12 -21.32 14.64
N LEU A 282 -3.54 -20.34 13.93
CA LEU A 282 -2.11 -20.03 14.03
C LEU A 282 -1.70 -19.71 15.48
N GLU A 283 -2.54 -18.97 16.22
CA GLU A 283 -2.28 -18.58 17.61
C GLU A 283 -2.26 -19.77 18.58
N LEU A 284 -2.77 -20.93 18.15
CA LEU A 284 -2.77 -22.15 18.96
C LEU A 284 -1.54 -23.05 18.68
N ALA A 285 -0.74 -22.72 17.68
CA ALA A 285 0.43 -23.50 17.26
C ALA A 285 1.71 -23.10 18.04
N ASP A 286 1.64 -23.16 19.37
CA ASP A 286 2.68 -22.74 20.34
C ASP A 286 3.90 -23.68 20.41
N GLU A 287 4.07 -24.54 19.41
CA GLU A 287 5.18 -25.50 19.31
C GLU A 287 6.01 -25.20 18.05
N GLU A 288 7.23 -25.73 17.99
CA GLU A 288 8.10 -25.61 16.81
C GLU A 288 7.48 -26.24 15.55
N ASN A 289 6.55 -27.19 15.72
CA ASN A 289 5.91 -27.90 14.62
C ASN A 289 4.41 -28.03 14.86
N ALA A 290 3.63 -27.88 13.80
CA ALA A 290 2.20 -28.10 13.76
C ALA A 290 1.82 -28.85 12.50
N THR A 291 0.67 -29.51 12.53
CA THR A 291 0.09 -30.15 11.34
C THR A 291 -1.37 -29.77 11.27
N VAL A 292 -1.78 -29.23 10.13
CA VAL A 292 -3.18 -28.96 9.84
C VAL A 292 -3.79 -30.19 9.19
N GLU A 293 -4.78 -30.77 9.85
CA GLU A 293 -5.57 -31.87 9.31
C GLU A 293 -6.94 -31.35 8.86
N ASN A 294 -7.20 -31.37 7.55
CA ASN A 294 -8.49 -30.99 6.93
C ASN A 294 -8.97 -29.59 7.33
N LEU A 295 -8.39 -28.57 6.72
CA LEU A 295 -8.85 -27.20 6.95
C LEU A 295 -10.08 -26.90 6.09
N VAL A 296 -11.24 -26.75 6.74
CA VAL A 296 -12.45 -26.28 6.06
C VAL A 296 -12.41 -24.76 6.02
N GLU A 297 -12.20 -24.21 4.83
CA GLU A 297 -12.27 -22.76 4.65
C GLU A 297 -13.72 -22.29 4.81
N ALA A 298 -13.94 -21.31 5.69
CA ALA A 298 -15.25 -20.71 5.84
C ALA A 298 -15.69 -20.04 4.52
N PRO A 299 -16.96 -20.19 4.10
CA PRO A 299 -17.49 -19.46 2.97
C PRO A 299 -17.36 -17.95 3.23
N ASP A 300 -16.69 -17.23 2.34
CA ASP A 300 -16.70 -15.77 2.35
C ASP A 300 -18.00 -15.31 1.71
N LEU A 301 -19.00 -15.00 2.53
CA LEU A 301 -20.18 -14.30 2.08
C LEU A 301 -19.86 -12.82 2.20
N ALA A 302 -19.68 -12.15 1.06
CA ALA A 302 -19.68 -10.70 1.04
C ALA A 302 -20.95 -10.20 1.74
N PRO A 303 -20.84 -9.47 2.86
CA PRO A 303 -22.00 -9.15 3.64
C PRO A 303 -22.81 -8.10 2.88
N ALA A 304 -24.10 -8.37 2.63
CA ALA A 304 -25.01 -7.40 2.01
C ALA A 304 -25.19 -6.15 2.89
N ALA A 305 -24.77 -6.22 4.17
CA ALA A 305 -24.69 -5.11 5.09
C ALA A 305 -23.48 -5.25 6.03
N THR A 306 -22.78 -4.16 6.30
CA THR A 306 -21.64 -4.08 7.23
C THR A 306 -21.78 -2.80 8.06
N THR A 307 -20.90 -2.57 9.04
CA THR A 307 -20.87 -1.32 9.81
C THR A 307 -19.76 -0.38 9.36
N VAL A 308 -19.90 0.91 9.67
CA VAL A 308 -18.84 1.92 9.44
C VAL A 308 -17.51 1.49 10.08
N GLN A 309 -17.55 0.91 11.27
CA GLN A 309 -16.37 0.40 11.97
C GLN A 309 -15.75 -0.81 11.28
N GLU A 310 -16.57 -1.77 10.82
CA GLU A 310 -16.11 -2.96 10.07
C GLU A 310 -15.48 -2.59 8.71
N LEU A 311 -15.88 -1.48 8.09
CA LEU A 311 -15.19 -0.91 6.94
C LEU A 311 -13.80 -0.34 7.26
N GLY A 312 -13.40 -0.33 8.53
CA GLY A 312 -12.09 0.13 9.00
C GLY A 312 -12.06 1.60 9.39
N ASN A 313 -13.22 2.22 9.63
CA ASN A 313 -13.30 3.61 10.07
C ASN A 313 -13.33 3.68 11.60
N TYR A 314 -12.25 4.20 12.19
CA TYR A 314 -12.13 4.33 13.65
C TYR A 314 -12.09 5.79 14.12
N ARG A 315 -11.70 6.74 13.24
CA ARG A 315 -11.72 8.19 13.51
C ARG A 315 -13.10 8.78 13.19
N LEU A 316 -14.06 8.52 14.06
CA LEU A 316 -15.47 8.89 13.86
C LEU A 316 -15.93 10.08 14.70
N ALA A 317 -15.01 10.94 15.13
CA ALA A 317 -15.33 12.16 15.86
C ALA A 317 -14.44 13.32 15.42
N GLY A 318 -15.01 14.53 15.46
CA GLY A 318 -14.33 15.78 15.20
C GLY A 318 -14.84 16.88 16.12
N GLU A 319 -14.06 17.92 16.34
CA GLU A 319 -14.43 19.08 17.13
C GLU A 319 -13.91 20.36 16.45
N GLY A 320 -14.71 21.42 16.42
CA GLY A 320 -14.34 22.69 15.79
C GLY A 320 -15.30 23.82 16.17
N LEU A 321 -14.90 25.08 15.99
CA LEU A 321 -15.69 26.23 16.51
C LEU A 321 -16.88 26.59 15.62
N ALA A 322 -16.67 26.67 14.31
CA ALA A 322 -17.72 27.02 13.34
C ALA A 322 -18.04 25.88 12.37
N ARG A 323 -17.03 25.06 12.07
CA ARG A 323 -17.07 23.97 11.11
C ARG A 323 -16.41 22.77 11.77
N THR A 324 -16.95 21.58 11.56
CA THR A 324 -16.27 20.33 11.89
C THR A 324 -16.74 19.23 10.94
N GLN A 325 -15.90 18.24 10.70
CA GLN A 325 -16.15 17.18 9.73
C GLN A 325 -15.69 15.84 10.27
N VAL A 326 -16.45 14.79 9.98
CA VAL A 326 -16.06 13.39 10.12
C VAL A 326 -16.14 12.75 8.73
N SER A 327 -15.06 12.09 8.34
CA SER A 327 -14.95 11.44 7.04
C SER A 327 -15.01 9.93 7.20
N ILE A 328 -15.92 9.31 6.45
CA ILE A 328 -16.15 7.86 6.41
C ILE A 328 -15.61 7.34 5.10
N GLY A 329 -14.55 6.54 5.16
CA GLY A 329 -13.99 5.81 4.04
C GLY A 329 -14.92 4.67 3.60
N LEU A 330 -15.14 4.61 2.29
CA LEU A 330 -15.95 3.62 1.59
C LEU A 330 -15.02 2.81 0.68
N ASP A 331 -14.45 1.73 1.22
CA ASP A 331 -13.64 0.77 0.46
C ASP A 331 -14.57 -0.25 -0.21
N ARG A 332 -14.70 -0.17 -1.54
CA ARG A 332 -15.59 -1.06 -2.30
C ARG A 332 -15.21 -2.53 -2.21
N SER A 333 -13.95 -2.86 -1.90
CA SER A 333 -13.51 -4.25 -1.81
C SER A 333 -14.12 -5.00 -0.62
N ARG A 334 -14.58 -4.27 0.40
CA ARG A 334 -15.24 -4.81 1.59
C ARG A 334 -16.74 -4.99 1.44
N LEU A 335 -17.32 -4.51 0.34
CA LEU A 335 -18.77 -4.51 0.06
C LEU A 335 -19.18 -5.59 -0.95
N GLY A 336 -18.30 -6.56 -1.22
CA GLY A 336 -18.56 -7.65 -2.15
C GLY A 336 -18.33 -7.35 -3.63
N SER A 337 -18.69 -8.33 -4.45
CA SER A 337 -18.50 -8.28 -5.90
C SER A 337 -19.54 -7.36 -6.53
N PHE A 338 -19.07 -6.22 -7.06
CA PHE A 338 -19.86 -5.19 -7.73
C PHE A 338 -21.03 -4.62 -6.89
N PRO A 339 -20.74 -3.81 -5.85
CA PRO A 339 -21.79 -3.10 -5.13
C PRO A 339 -22.60 -2.18 -6.06
N GLY A 340 -23.90 -2.14 -5.84
CA GLY A 340 -24.86 -1.21 -6.44
C GLY A 340 -24.82 0.14 -5.74
N ASP A 341 -26.00 0.75 -5.56
CA ASP A 341 -26.14 1.90 -4.67
C ASP A 341 -25.90 1.46 -3.22
N LEU A 342 -25.34 2.35 -2.40
CA LEU A 342 -25.20 2.09 -0.96
C LEU A 342 -26.31 2.79 -0.20
N GLU A 343 -26.92 2.10 0.74
CA GLU A 343 -27.83 2.66 1.72
C GLU A 343 -27.12 2.69 3.09
N LEU A 344 -26.86 3.89 3.59
CA LEU A 344 -26.22 4.12 4.88
C LEU A 344 -27.26 4.59 5.89
N LYS A 345 -27.47 3.80 6.94
CA LYS A 345 -28.24 4.19 8.13
C LYS A 345 -27.28 4.83 9.13
N LEU A 346 -27.11 6.14 8.97
CA LEU A 346 -26.14 6.92 9.73
C LEU A 346 -26.72 7.31 11.09
N GLN A 347 -26.02 6.92 12.15
CA GLN A 347 -26.30 7.31 13.52
C GLN A 347 -25.15 8.17 14.06
N GLY A 348 -25.48 9.15 14.89
CA GLY A 348 -24.46 10.03 15.45
C GLY A 348 -25.04 11.14 16.31
N SER A 349 -24.20 12.12 16.60
CA SER A 349 -24.56 13.26 17.43
C SER A 349 -23.70 14.48 17.12
N TYR A 350 -24.24 15.67 17.35
CA TYR A 350 -23.51 16.92 17.33
C TYR A 350 -23.86 17.80 18.54
N THR A 351 -23.01 18.77 18.88
CA THR A 351 -23.34 19.78 19.91
C THR A 351 -24.44 20.72 19.40
N PRO A 352 -25.62 20.81 20.06
CA PRO A 352 -26.64 21.79 19.70
C PRO A 352 -26.12 23.22 19.81
N LEU A 353 -26.61 24.11 18.94
CA LEU A 353 -26.20 25.52 18.94
C LEU A 353 -27.06 26.35 19.90
N PRO A 354 -26.52 27.44 20.48
CA PRO A 354 -27.32 28.42 21.20
C PRO A 354 -28.39 29.05 20.27
N GLU A 355 -29.53 29.48 20.82
CA GLU A 355 -30.65 30.07 20.05
C GLU A 355 -30.26 31.25 19.13
N ALA A 356 -29.16 31.95 19.44
CA ALA A 356 -28.67 33.07 18.65
C ALA A 356 -27.98 32.65 17.33
N ASN A 357 -27.64 31.37 17.18
CA ASN A 357 -26.91 30.82 16.05
C ASN A 357 -27.78 29.80 15.32
N ALA A 358 -27.63 29.72 13.99
CA ALA A 358 -28.19 28.65 13.19
C ALA A 358 -27.06 27.79 12.63
N GLY A 359 -27.35 26.56 12.25
CA GLY A 359 -26.38 25.68 11.63
C GLY A 359 -27.03 24.64 10.74
N GLN A 360 -26.21 23.91 10.01
CA GLN A 360 -26.63 22.86 9.09
C GLN A 360 -25.65 21.69 9.15
N VAL A 361 -26.18 20.50 8.90
CA VAL A 361 -25.40 19.28 8.68
C VAL A 361 -25.49 18.94 7.20
N LEU A 362 -24.36 18.62 6.59
CA LEU A 362 -24.23 18.23 5.18
C LEU A 362 -23.60 16.86 5.08
N TYR A 363 -24.07 16.08 4.11
CA TYR A 363 -23.53 14.78 3.77
C TYR A 363 -23.08 14.83 2.32
N ARG A 364 -21.79 14.66 2.03
CA ARG A 364 -21.26 14.78 0.66
C ARG A 364 -20.25 13.71 0.30
N VAL A 365 -20.24 13.30 -0.97
CA VAL A 365 -19.20 12.47 -1.57
C VAL A 365 -18.51 13.30 -2.64
N GLY A 366 -17.23 13.60 -2.42
CA GLY A 366 -16.50 14.59 -3.22
C GLY A 366 -17.22 15.95 -3.18
N GLU A 367 -17.60 16.46 -4.35
CA GLU A 367 -18.34 17.73 -4.48
C GLU A 367 -19.88 17.55 -4.47
N THR A 368 -20.38 16.31 -4.46
CA THR A 368 -21.81 16.03 -4.54
C THR A 368 -22.43 15.96 -3.16
N ILE A 369 -23.35 16.89 -2.85
CA ILE A 369 -24.17 16.86 -1.64
C ILE A 369 -25.30 15.83 -1.84
N LEU A 370 -25.36 14.84 -0.95
CA LEU A 370 -26.36 13.78 -0.94
C LEU A 370 -27.61 14.18 -0.16
N ASP A 371 -27.40 14.78 1.00
CA ASP A 371 -28.45 15.29 1.89
C ASP A 371 -27.93 16.48 2.70
N GLN A 372 -28.84 17.31 3.20
CA GLN A 372 -28.55 18.39 4.13
C GLN A 372 -29.77 18.75 4.97
N HIS A 373 -29.56 19.15 6.22
CA HIS A 373 -30.65 19.63 7.08
C HIS A 373 -30.15 20.67 8.09
N PRO A 374 -31.04 21.54 8.62
CA PRO A 374 -30.68 22.41 9.72
C PRO A 374 -30.31 21.60 10.97
N MET A 375 -29.43 22.14 11.79
CA MET A 375 -29.21 21.66 13.16
C MET A 375 -30.44 21.99 14.02
N ASP A 376 -30.69 21.15 15.01
CA ASP A 376 -31.76 21.29 15.98
C ASP A 376 -31.25 21.05 17.42
N ASP A 377 -32.15 21.25 18.38
CA ASP A 377 -31.83 21.18 19.81
C ASP A 377 -31.63 19.74 20.32
N SER A 378 -31.92 18.72 19.51
CA SER A 378 -31.75 17.32 19.91
C SER A 378 -30.28 16.90 19.90
N GLY A 379 -29.48 17.48 18.99
CA GLY A 379 -28.09 17.08 18.80
C GLY A 379 -27.89 15.66 18.29
N ILE A 380 -28.93 15.03 17.71
CA ILE A 380 -28.91 13.64 17.24
C ILE A 380 -28.87 13.60 15.71
N ILE A 381 -28.08 12.66 15.17
CA ILE A 381 -28.11 12.28 13.76
C ILE A 381 -28.74 10.88 13.68
N ASP A 382 -29.81 10.77 12.90
CA ASP A 382 -30.47 9.52 12.52
C ASP A 382 -31.01 9.72 11.10
N ARG A 383 -30.27 9.23 10.10
CA ARG A 383 -30.50 9.52 8.67
C ARG A 383 -30.24 8.29 7.81
N ASP A 384 -31.15 8.05 6.87
CA ASP A 384 -30.93 7.14 5.77
C ASP A 384 -30.37 7.93 4.59
N ILE A 385 -29.13 7.61 4.20
CA ILE A 385 -28.41 8.29 3.11
C ILE A 385 -28.21 7.29 1.97
N LEU A 386 -28.79 7.60 0.82
CA LEU A 386 -28.52 6.85 -0.41
C LEU A 386 -27.28 7.44 -1.10
N ILE A 387 -26.27 6.61 -1.32
CA ILE A 387 -25.06 6.96 -2.07
C ILE A 387 -25.15 6.28 -3.44
N PRO A 388 -25.42 7.05 -4.51
CA PRO A 388 -25.48 6.50 -5.85
C PRO A 388 -24.17 5.81 -6.23
N ARG A 389 -24.27 4.66 -6.89
CA ARG A 389 -23.14 3.89 -7.42
C ARG A 389 -22.21 4.75 -8.27
N ASP A 390 -22.76 5.77 -8.94
CA ASP A 390 -22.04 6.70 -9.80
C ASP A 390 -21.00 7.56 -9.08
N LEU A 391 -21.15 7.76 -7.77
CA LEU A 391 -20.19 8.48 -6.94
C LEU A 391 -19.11 7.59 -6.34
N LEU A 392 -19.24 6.26 -6.46
CA LEU A 392 -18.31 5.31 -5.91
C LEU A 392 -17.14 5.03 -6.88
N GLY A 393 -15.94 5.42 -6.47
CA GLY A 393 -14.64 4.94 -6.99
C GLY A 393 -14.13 3.74 -6.18
N ARG A 394 -12.90 3.25 -6.45
CA ARG A 394 -12.32 2.12 -5.67
C ARG A 394 -12.30 2.42 -4.17
N PHE A 395 -11.87 3.63 -3.84
CA PHE A 395 -11.97 4.26 -2.54
C PHE A 395 -12.80 5.53 -2.71
N SER A 396 -13.78 5.72 -1.86
CA SER A 396 -14.59 6.95 -1.82
C SER A 396 -14.73 7.40 -0.38
N GLN A 397 -15.11 8.64 -0.19
CA GLN A 397 -15.24 9.22 1.14
C GLN A 397 -16.58 9.93 1.23
N LEU A 398 -17.36 9.57 2.25
CA LEU A 398 -18.51 10.33 2.67
C LEU A 398 -18.06 11.29 3.77
N ASP A 399 -18.20 12.58 3.52
CA ASP A 399 -17.95 13.62 4.50
C ASP A 399 -19.27 14.01 5.16
N VAL A 400 -19.32 13.84 6.48
CA VAL A 400 -20.38 14.40 7.34
C VAL A 400 -19.83 15.69 7.92
N GLU A 401 -20.43 16.80 7.57
CA GLU A 401 -19.93 18.13 7.91
C GLU A 401 -20.99 18.92 8.65
N VAL A 402 -20.60 19.54 9.76
CA VAL A 402 -21.44 20.50 10.48
C VAL A 402 -20.89 21.90 10.25
N LEU A 403 -21.78 22.81 9.85
CA LEU A 403 -21.51 24.22 9.65
C LEU A 403 -22.43 25.05 10.53
N SER A 404 -21.88 26.01 11.26
CA SER A 404 -22.66 26.99 12.02
C SER A 404 -22.51 28.39 11.43
N THR A 405 -23.49 29.21 11.76
CA THR A 405 -23.56 30.63 11.43
C THR A 405 -23.49 31.44 12.71
N GLY A 406 -23.05 32.69 12.60
CA GLY A 406 -22.90 33.60 13.73
C GLY A 406 -21.48 34.11 13.86
N THR A 407 -21.26 35.00 14.82
CA THR A 407 -19.93 35.49 15.16
C THR A 407 -19.26 34.48 16.08
N VAL A 408 -18.12 33.94 15.67
CA VAL A 408 -17.24 33.17 16.54
C VAL A 408 -16.43 34.14 17.38
N ASP A 409 -16.54 34.02 18.69
CA ASP A 409 -15.75 34.76 19.66
C ASP A 409 -14.77 33.80 20.32
N CYS A 410 -13.49 33.99 20.02
CA CYS A 410 -12.43 33.09 20.44
C CYS A 410 -12.36 33.03 21.99
N GLY A 411 -12.49 31.83 22.56
CA GLY A 411 -12.50 31.59 24.01
C GLY A 411 -13.86 31.74 24.69
N HIS A 412 -14.88 32.23 23.98
CA HIS A 412 -16.26 32.34 24.48
C HIS A 412 -17.25 31.45 23.71
N THR A 413 -16.97 31.14 22.45
CA THR A 413 -17.75 30.18 21.64
C THR A 413 -17.42 28.75 22.06
N GLN A 414 -18.46 27.99 22.39
CA GLN A 414 -18.34 26.56 22.66
C GLN A 414 -18.04 25.80 21.36
N PRO A 415 -17.06 24.87 21.34
CA PRO A 415 -16.83 24.02 20.18
C PRO A 415 -18.02 23.12 19.86
N ILE A 416 -18.25 22.95 18.56
CA ILE A 416 -19.16 21.97 18.00
C ILE A 416 -18.38 20.66 17.92
N ARG A 417 -18.84 19.66 18.66
CA ARG A 417 -18.38 18.28 18.50
C ARG A 417 -19.32 17.57 17.54
N LEU A 418 -18.77 16.80 16.62
CA LEU A 418 -19.48 15.86 15.75
C LEU A 418 -18.97 14.47 16.06
N ARG A 419 -19.88 13.50 16.23
CA ARG A 419 -19.54 12.10 16.41
C ARG A 419 -20.47 11.24 15.56
N ILE A 420 -19.91 10.32 14.81
CA ILE A 420 -20.62 9.26 14.10
C ILE A 420 -20.50 7.97 14.90
N ASP A 421 -21.57 7.21 14.96
CA ASP A 421 -21.56 5.89 15.57
C ASP A 421 -20.92 4.86 14.63
N GLY A 422 -19.93 4.12 15.14
CA GLY A 422 -19.26 3.07 14.39
C GLY A 422 -20.19 1.93 14.00
N THR A 423 -21.30 1.75 14.72
CA THR A 423 -22.33 0.74 14.41
C THR A 423 -23.31 1.18 13.33
N SER A 424 -23.14 2.37 12.75
CA SER A 424 -23.94 2.81 11.59
C SER A 424 -23.83 1.77 10.47
N GLU A 425 -24.97 1.35 9.93
CA GLU A 425 -25.07 0.23 8.98
C GLU A 425 -24.96 0.75 7.54
N ILE A 426 -24.13 0.09 6.72
CA ILE A 426 -24.02 0.32 5.28
C ILE A 426 -24.46 -0.96 4.59
N SER A 427 -25.40 -0.86 3.68
CA SER A 427 -25.93 -1.98 2.91
C SER A 427 -25.94 -1.71 1.42
N THR A 428 -25.94 -2.76 0.61
CA THR A 428 -25.98 -2.65 -0.85
C THR A 428 -26.55 -3.91 -1.47
N ASP A 429 -27.27 -3.75 -2.57
CA ASP A 429 -27.59 -4.85 -3.48
C ASP A 429 -26.44 -5.03 -4.46
N LEU A 430 -25.89 -6.24 -4.53
CA LEU A 430 -24.89 -6.60 -5.53
C LEU A 430 -25.52 -6.62 -6.92
N VAL A 431 -24.75 -6.23 -7.92
CA VAL A 431 -25.16 -6.28 -9.33
C VAL A 431 -24.23 -7.16 -10.16
N ASP A 432 -24.72 -7.73 -11.25
CA ASP A 432 -23.94 -8.70 -12.02
C ASP A 432 -22.94 -8.07 -13.01
N ILE A 433 -22.94 -6.73 -13.15
CA ILE A 433 -22.12 -6.02 -14.13
C ILE A 433 -21.27 -4.94 -13.44
N PRO A 434 -19.94 -4.90 -13.67
CA PRO A 434 -19.09 -3.84 -13.15
C PRO A 434 -19.49 -2.49 -13.73
N LYS A 435 -19.56 -1.46 -12.87
CA LYS A 435 -19.72 -0.07 -13.29
C LYS A 435 -18.57 0.40 -14.18
N SER A 436 -17.35 0.04 -13.78
CA SER A 436 -16.11 0.45 -14.42
C SER A 436 -15.49 -0.77 -15.07
N VAL A 437 -15.10 -0.64 -16.33
CA VAL A 437 -14.36 -1.69 -17.04
C VAL A 437 -12.87 -1.58 -16.75
N GLY A 438 -12.14 -2.63 -17.10
CA GLY A 438 -10.68 -2.58 -17.12
C GLY A 438 -10.04 -2.73 -15.74
N PHE A 439 -8.87 -2.12 -15.57
CA PHE A 439 -8.17 -2.09 -14.29
C PHE A 439 -9.01 -1.44 -13.18
N LEU A 440 -9.91 -0.50 -13.50
CA LEU A 440 -10.80 0.14 -12.52
C LEU A 440 -11.82 -0.82 -11.89
N ALA A 441 -12.06 -1.99 -12.52
CA ALA A 441 -12.89 -3.04 -11.95
C ALA A 441 -12.18 -3.83 -10.84
N LEU A 442 -10.85 -3.72 -10.75
CA LEU A 442 -10.03 -4.44 -9.78
C LEU A 442 -9.99 -3.71 -8.44
N PRO A 443 -9.95 -4.44 -7.31
CA PRO A 443 -9.92 -5.91 -7.20
C PRO A 443 -11.32 -6.56 -7.25
N GLN A 444 -12.40 -5.78 -7.20
CA GLN A 444 -13.77 -6.28 -6.96
C GLN A 444 -14.21 -7.33 -7.97
N ALA A 445 -13.75 -7.22 -9.22
CA ALA A 445 -14.09 -8.17 -10.28
C ALA A 445 -13.47 -9.56 -10.10
N LEU A 446 -12.52 -9.72 -9.18
CA LEU A 446 -11.85 -11.00 -8.87
C LEU A 446 -12.25 -11.57 -7.51
N LEU A 447 -12.98 -10.81 -6.68
CA LEU A 447 -13.29 -11.22 -5.32
C LEU A 447 -14.46 -12.21 -5.27
N PRO A 448 -14.48 -13.11 -4.26
CA PRO A 448 -13.36 -13.43 -3.36
C PRO A 448 -12.39 -14.45 -3.97
N ARG A 449 -12.79 -15.21 -4.99
CA ARG A 449 -12.03 -16.31 -5.58
C ARG A 449 -11.70 -16.03 -7.03
N VAL A 450 -10.46 -16.32 -7.42
CA VAL A 450 -9.97 -16.18 -8.78
C VAL A 450 -9.29 -17.47 -9.23
N ASP A 451 -9.67 -17.96 -10.41
CA ASP A 451 -8.97 -19.07 -11.05
C ASP A 451 -7.63 -18.56 -11.57
N VAL A 452 -6.54 -19.22 -11.25
CA VAL A 452 -5.21 -18.92 -11.78
C VAL A 452 -4.83 -20.05 -12.71
N ALA A 453 -4.43 -19.73 -13.94
CA ALA A 453 -3.89 -20.71 -14.87
C ALA A 453 -2.61 -20.22 -15.51
N LEU A 454 -1.60 -21.08 -15.48
CA LEU A 454 -0.30 -20.86 -16.11
C LEU A 454 -0.24 -21.70 -17.39
N ALA A 455 0.30 -21.14 -18.47
CA ALA A 455 0.54 -21.91 -19.69
C ALA A 455 1.54 -23.06 -19.44
N ASP A 456 2.58 -22.77 -18.65
CA ASP A 456 3.57 -23.72 -18.14
C ASP A 456 3.89 -23.38 -16.68
N ILE A 457 4.01 -24.39 -15.81
CA ILE A 457 4.41 -24.19 -14.41
C ILE A 457 5.93 -24.17 -14.34
N THR A 458 6.49 -22.97 -14.15
CA THR A 458 7.92 -22.77 -13.91
C THR A 458 8.09 -21.76 -12.78
N LEU A 459 9.26 -21.77 -12.12
CA LEU A 459 9.54 -20.81 -11.05
C LEU A 459 9.37 -19.35 -11.50
N ALA A 460 9.75 -19.03 -12.75
CA ALA A 460 9.60 -17.68 -13.30
C ALA A 460 8.14 -17.28 -13.50
N GLU A 461 7.26 -18.22 -13.90
CA GLU A 461 5.83 -17.95 -14.01
C GLU A 461 5.17 -17.81 -12.63
N VAL A 462 5.57 -18.62 -11.66
CA VAL A 462 5.10 -18.47 -10.26
C VAL A 462 5.53 -17.12 -9.70
N GLN A 463 6.77 -16.68 -9.91
CA GLN A 463 7.26 -15.36 -9.54
C GLN A 463 6.39 -14.23 -10.11
N ARG A 464 6.12 -14.24 -11.42
CA ARG A 464 5.27 -13.22 -12.07
C ARG A 464 3.85 -13.24 -11.54
N THR A 465 3.31 -14.42 -11.30
CA THR A 465 1.96 -14.59 -10.77
C THR A 465 1.84 -14.04 -9.36
N VAL A 466 2.78 -14.36 -8.47
CA VAL A 466 2.86 -13.80 -7.10
C VAL A 466 2.91 -12.28 -7.12
N ARG A 467 3.72 -11.68 -8.01
CA ARG A 467 3.82 -10.23 -8.17
C ARG A 467 2.50 -9.58 -8.61
N ILE A 468 1.80 -10.21 -9.55
CA ILE A 468 0.47 -9.75 -10.00
C ILE A 468 -0.57 -9.91 -8.89
N LEU A 469 -0.61 -11.05 -8.21
CA LEU A 469 -1.54 -11.31 -7.10
C LEU A 469 -1.30 -10.35 -5.93
N ASN A 470 -0.05 -10.09 -5.56
CA ASN A 470 0.31 -9.12 -4.52
C ASN A 470 -0.15 -7.70 -4.92
N GLY A 471 0.13 -7.31 -6.17
CA GLY A 471 -0.30 -6.03 -6.72
C GLY A 471 -1.82 -5.84 -6.68
N ILE A 472 -2.58 -6.87 -7.06
CA ILE A 472 -4.05 -6.83 -7.01
C ILE A 472 -4.56 -6.85 -5.56
N GLN A 473 -3.99 -7.70 -4.70
CA GLN A 473 -4.36 -7.79 -3.28
C GLN A 473 -4.14 -6.47 -2.55
N SER A 474 -3.10 -5.70 -2.89
CA SER A 474 -2.84 -4.36 -2.31
C SER A 474 -4.02 -3.39 -2.49
N LEU A 475 -4.82 -3.58 -3.54
CA LEU A 475 -6.01 -2.78 -3.85
C LEU A 475 -7.23 -3.20 -3.02
N SER A 476 -7.15 -4.30 -2.26
CA SER A 476 -8.27 -4.94 -1.58
C SER A 476 -8.07 -5.02 -0.06
N GLY A 477 -9.11 -4.72 0.71
CA GLY A 477 -9.18 -5.06 2.14
C GLY A 477 -9.62 -6.49 2.40
N SER A 478 -10.35 -7.06 1.45
CA SER A 478 -10.78 -8.45 1.47
C SER A 478 -9.71 -9.34 0.83
N ARG A 479 -9.53 -10.55 1.36
CA ARG A 479 -8.55 -11.51 0.84
C ARG A 479 -9.03 -12.05 -0.51
N LEU A 480 -8.15 -12.01 -1.51
CA LEU A 480 -8.25 -12.74 -2.76
C LEU A 480 -7.82 -14.18 -2.51
N ARG A 481 -8.60 -15.15 -2.98
CA ARG A 481 -8.35 -16.59 -2.82
C ARG A 481 -8.03 -17.18 -4.20
N PRO A 482 -6.75 -17.23 -4.59
CA PRO A 482 -6.34 -17.81 -5.86
C PRO A 482 -6.50 -19.34 -5.83
N GLU A 483 -7.10 -19.90 -6.86
CA GLU A 483 -7.20 -21.35 -7.07
C GLU A 483 -6.46 -21.71 -8.36
N LEU A 484 -5.34 -22.43 -8.24
CA LEU A 484 -4.63 -22.92 -9.41
C LEU A 484 -5.48 -24.01 -10.10
N VAL A 485 -5.77 -23.79 -11.38
CA VAL A 485 -6.54 -24.71 -12.22
C VAL A 485 -5.85 -24.87 -13.57
N SER A 486 -6.30 -25.86 -14.35
CA SER A 486 -5.83 -26.00 -15.74
C SER A 486 -6.28 -24.82 -16.60
N TRP A 487 -5.53 -24.52 -17.67
CA TRP A 487 -5.88 -23.45 -18.61
C TRP A 487 -7.25 -23.67 -19.25
N GLU A 488 -7.56 -24.91 -19.63
CA GLU A 488 -8.85 -25.28 -20.21
C GLU A 488 -10.00 -25.09 -19.21
N GLU A 489 -9.78 -25.43 -17.94
CA GLU A 489 -10.76 -25.21 -16.87
C GLU A 489 -11.00 -23.72 -16.62
N ALA A 490 -9.94 -22.91 -16.56
CA ALA A 490 -10.07 -21.47 -16.42
C ALA A 490 -10.87 -20.86 -17.58
N LEU A 491 -10.67 -21.31 -18.83
CA LEU A 491 -11.43 -20.83 -19.98
C LEU A 491 -12.90 -21.30 -19.99
N ALA A 492 -13.17 -22.52 -19.55
CA ALA A 492 -14.53 -23.07 -19.52
C ALA A 492 -15.33 -22.65 -18.26
N GLY A 493 -14.65 -22.19 -17.22
CA GLY A 493 -15.23 -21.80 -15.94
C GLY A 493 -16.08 -20.54 -15.99
N GLN A 494 -16.76 -20.25 -14.89
CA GLN A 494 -17.56 -19.02 -14.70
C GLN A 494 -16.94 -18.09 -13.65
N ARG A 495 -15.89 -18.52 -12.95
CA ARG A 495 -15.16 -17.68 -11.99
C ARG A 495 -14.24 -16.72 -12.74
N PRO A 496 -13.96 -15.53 -12.19
CA PRO A 496 -12.94 -14.65 -12.75
C PRO A 496 -11.60 -15.38 -12.80
N ALA A 497 -10.77 -15.05 -13.80
CA ALA A 497 -9.54 -15.79 -14.07
C ALA A 497 -8.33 -14.86 -14.25
N LEU A 498 -7.17 -15.30 -13.78
CA LEU A 498 -5.85 -14.77 -14.07
C LEU A 498 -5.08 -15.80 -14.92
N LEU A 499 -4.81 -15.44 -16.17
CA LEU A 499 -4.14 -16.28 -17.15
C LEU A 499 -2.74 -15.74 -17.43
N ILE A 500 -1.72 -16.58 -17.28
CA ILE A 500 -0.33 -16.20 -17.52
C ILE A 500 0.26 -17.02 -18.66
N ASP A 501 0.62 -16.34 -19.75
CA ASP A 501 1.32 -16.95 -20.89
C ASP A 501 2.40 -16.02 -21.43
N THR A 502 3.62 -16.20 -20.95
CA THR A 502 4.76 -15.41 -21.42
C THR A 502 5.34 -15.91 -22.74
N THR A 503 5.02 -17.13 -23.16
CA THR A 503 5.42 -17.66 -24.47
C THR A 503 4.60 -17.06 -25.61
N GLY A 504 3.39 -16.60 -25.29
CA GLY A 504 2.46 -15.96 -26.22
C GLY A 504 1.71 -16.93 -27.14
N GLN A 505 1.91 -18.24 -26.98
CA GLN A 505 1.31 -19.26 -27.83
C GLN A 505 -0.21 -19.34 -27.62
N ARG A 506 -0.64 -19.33 -26.36
CA ARG A 506 -2.05 -19.41 -25.95
C ARG A 506 -2.69 -18.04 -25.77
N PHE A 507 -1.89 -16.99 -25.60
CA PHE A 507 -2.33 -15.60 -25.48
C PHE A 507 -3.16 -15.15 -26.70
N THR A 508 -2.94 -15.76 -27.86
CA THR A 508 -3.70 -15.50 -29.09
C THR A 508 -5.11 -16.11 -29.10
N GLU A 509 -5.42 -17.05 -28.20
CA GLU A 509 -6.74 -17.67 -28.05
C GLU A 509 -7.74 -16.73 -27.36
N LEU A 510 -7.25 -15.65 -26.74
CA LEU A 510 -8.02 -14.73 -25.93
C LEU A 510 -8.50 -13.50 -26.73
N ASP A 511 -9.74 -13.07 -26.53
CA ASP A 511 -10.23 -11.79 -27.06
C ASP A 511 -9.80 -10.65 -26.13
N LEU A 512 -8.57 -10.18 -26.35
CA LEU A 512 -7.95 -9.14 -25.54
C LEU A 512 -8.09 -7.75 -26.18
N PRO A 513 -8.10 -6.67 -25.36
CA PRO A 513 -8.15 -5.30 -25.85
C PRO A 513 -7.01 -4.95 -26.81
N VAL A 514 -5.81 -5.46 -26.60
CA VAL A 514 -4.64 -5.22 -27.44
C VAL A 514 -4.18 -6.54 -28.05
N ARG A 515 -4.23 -6.63 -29.38
CA ARG A 515 -3.88 -7.84 -30.14
C ARG A 515 -2.91 -7.52 -31.27
N LYS A 516 -2.02 -8.46 -31.56
CA LYS A 516 -1.11 -8.40 -32.70
C LYS A 516 -1.58 -9.38 -33.78
N GLU A 517 -1.94 -8.84 -34.94
CA GLU A 517 -2.26 -9.60 -36.14
C GLU A 517 -1.18 -9.34 -37.20
N GLY A 518 -0.19 -10.24 -37.28
CA GLY A 518 1.00 -10.01 -38.11
C GLY A 518 1.81 -8.80 -37.61
N GLU A 519 1.96 -7.77 -38.45
CA GLU A 519 2.65 -6.51 -38.13
C GLU A 519 1.71 -5.41 -37.63
N VAL A 520 0.44 -5.73 -37.41
CA VAL A 520 -0.57 -4.75 -37.01
C VAL A 520 -0.94 -4.99 -35.55
N LEU A 521 -0.71 -3.99 -34.72
CA LEU A 521 -1.26 -3.92 -33.38
C LEU A 521 -2.64 -3.27 -33.44
N LYS A 522 -3.65 -4.02 -33.04
CA LYS A 522 -5.04 -3.56 -32.93
C LYS A 522 -5.36 -3.27 -31.47
N VAL A 523 -6.03 -2.15 -31.25
CA VAL A 523 -6.55 -1.75 -29.94
C VAL A 523 -8.08 -1.70 -30.05
N ALA A 524 -8.77 -2.52 -29.26
CA ALA A 524 -10.22 -2.60 -29.22
C ALA A 524 -10.82 -1.27 -28.77
N GLY A 525 -11.75 -0.73 -29.56
CA GLY A 525 -12.39 0.55 -29.27
C GLY A 525 -11.67 1.79 -29.79
N GLY A 526 -10.46 1.64 -30.35
CA GLY A 526 -9.77 2.72 -31.04
C GLY A 526 -10.25 2.89 -32.49
N GLU A 527 -10.23 4.12 -33.02
CA GLU A 527 -10.56 4.40 -34.43
C GLU A 527 -9.42 4.07 -35.41
N GLY A 528 -8.32 3.46 -34.95
CA GLY A 528 -7.13 3.23 -35.78
C GLY A 528 -6.36 1.95 -35.45
N GLU A 529 -5.86 1.31 -36.50
CA GLU A 529 -4.88 0.22 -36.42
C GLU A 529 -3.47 0.82 -36.38
N LEU A 530 -2.63 0.38 -35.45
CA LEU A 530 -1.23 0.80 -35.39
C LEU A 530 -0.35 -0.25 -36.05
N ARG A 531 0.21 0.04 -37.22
CA ARG A 531 1.21 -0.84 -37.85
C ARG A 531 2.54 -0.69 -37.13
N LEU A 532 2.93 -1.70 -36.37
CA LEU A 532 4.22 -1.79 -35.68
C LEU A 532 5.02 -2.91 -36.36
N ALA A 533 6.06 -2.52 -37.10
CA ALA A 533 6.98 -3.49 -37.67
C ALA A 533 7.67 -4.27 -36.55
N GLU A 534 7.46 -5.60 -36.52
CA GLU A 534 8.26 -6.63 -35.83
C GLU A 534 8.67 -6.36 -34.37
N LYS A 535 7.94 -5.54 -33.61
CA LYS A 535 8.24 -5.34 -32.19
C LYS A 535 7.52 -6.38 -31.34
N ASP A 536 8.30 -7.04 -30.50
CA ASP A 536 7.76 -7.82 -29.40
C ASP A 536 7.27 -6.88 -28.30
N PHE A 537 6.23 -7.33 -27.61
CA PHE A 537 5.65 -6.60 -26.50
C PHE A 537 5.20 -7.56 -25.42
N ALA A 538 5.16 -7.05 -24.20
CA ALA A 538 4.42 -7.66 -23.11
C ALA A 538 3.18 -6.83 -22.80
N SER A 539 2.18 -7.48 -22.24
CA SER A 539 0.99 -6.79 -21.77
C SER A 539 0.37 -7.48 -20.57
N LEU A 540 -0.09 -6.67 -19.63
CA LEU A 540 -1.08 -7.04 -18.63
C LEU A 540 -2.42 -6.46 -19.09
N GLN A 541 -3.42 -7.30 -19.32
CA GLN A 541 -4.69 -6.87 -19.88
C GLN A 541 -5.86 -7.42 -19.08
N THR A 542 -6.97 -6.70 -19.10
CA THR A 542 -8.25 -7.09 -18.51
C THR A 542 -9.29 -7.18 -19.63
N SER A 543 -10.09 -8.25 -19.66
CA SER A 543 -11.17 -8.44 -20.62
C SER A 543 -12.43 -8.94 -19.93
N TRP A 544 -13.56 -8.26 -20.15
CA TRP A 544 -14.85 -8.67 -19.60
C TRP A 544 -15.47 -9.72 -20.51
N ASP A 545 -15.56 -10.95 -20.00
CA ASP A 545 -16.29 -12.03 -20.63
C ASP A 545 -17.78 -11.84 -20.33
N ALA A 546 -18.50 -11.26 -21.29
CA ALA A 546 -19.92 -10.98 -21.18
C ALA A 546 -20.78 -12.26 -21.13
N GLU A 547 -20.32 -13.38 -21.67
CA GLU A 547 -21.06 -14.65 -21.62
C GLU A 547 -20.94 -15.29 -20.24
N GLY A 548 -19.72 -15.33 -19.70
CA GLY A 548 -19.44 -15.80 -18.35
C GLY A 548 -19.79 -14.82 -17.23
N SER A 549 -20.12 -13.56 -17.56
CA SER A 549 -20.30 -12.44 -16.61
C SER A 549 -19.14 -12.33 -15.62
N ARG A 550 -17.91 -12.40 -16.14
CA ARG A 550 -16.70 -12.49 -15.34
C ARG A 550 -15.55 -11.68 -15.91
N MET A 551 -14.59 -11.39 -15.03
CA MET A 551 -13.36 -10.71 -15.42
C MET A 551 -12.26 -11.72 -15.74
N ILE A 552 -11.60 -11.53 -16.87
CA ILE A 552 -10.36 -12.23 -17.23
C ILE A 552 -9.22 -11.23 -17.18
N ILE A 553 -8.17 -11.55 -16.44
CA ILE A 553 -6.87 -10.87 -16.52
C ILE A 553 -5.94 -11.79 -17.28
N ALA A 554 -5.28 -11.25 -18.31
CA ALA A 554 -4.29 -11.96 -19.08
C ALA A 554 -2.96 -11.21 -19.01
N ALA A 555 -1.92 -11.87 -18.50
CA ALA A 555 -0.56 -11.36 -18.52
C ALA A 555 0.28 -12.23 -19.43
N GLY A 556 1.02 -11.60 -20.34
CA GLY A 556 1.79 -12.36 -21.31
C GLY A 556 2.71 -11.50 -22.15
N SER A 557 3.38 -12.15 -23.08
CA SER A 557 4.26 -11.48 -24.03
C SER A 557 4.26 -12.19 -25.38
N THR A 558 4.74 -11.53 -26.43
CA THR A 558 4.99 -12.18 -27.71
C THR A 558 6.39 -12.81 -27.73
N ALA A 559 6.59 -13.84 -26.91
CA ALA A 559 7.87 -14.56 -26.75
C ALA A 559 9.05 -13.70 -26.24
N ALA A 560 8.76 -12.68 -25.42
CA ALA A 560 9.73 -11.80 -24.77
C ALA A 560 9.37 -11.64 -23.27
N PRO A 561 9.48 -12.71 -22.46
CA PRO A 561 9.07 -12.74 -21.04
C PRO A 561 9.66 -11.60 -20.21
N GLU A 562 10.89 -11.19 -20.51
CA GLU A 562 11.60 -10.10 -19.84
C GLU A 562 10.89 -8.74 -19.96
N LEU A 563 10.07 -8.53 -20.99
CA LEU A 563 9.25 -7.33 -21.12
C LEU A 563 8.09 -7.33 -20.13
N LEU A 564 7.58 -8.51 -19.75
CA LEU A 564 6.57 -8.61 -18.69
C LEU A 564 7.23 -8.32 -17.34
N ASP A 565 8.44 -8.83 -17.10
CA ASP A 565 9.22 -8.49 -15.90
C ASP A 565 9.48 -6.99 -15.80
N GLN A 566 9.78 -6.32 -16.93
CA GLN A 566 9.91 -4.87 -16.98
C GLN A 566 8.61 -4.16 -16.58
N THR A 567 7.46 -4.68 -17.01
CA THR A 567 6.13 -4.14 -16.68
C THR A 567 5.87 -4.25 -15.18
N LEU A 568 6.13 -5.42 -14.59
CA LEU A 568 5.93 -5.67 -13.17
C LEU A 568 6.91 -4.85 -12.31
N ASN A 569 8.18 -4.74 -12.73
CA ASN A 569 9.18 -3.91 -12.04
C ASN A 569 8.74 -2.43 -12.03
N TRP A 570 8.14 -1.96 -13.13
CA TRP A 570 7.59 -0.63 -13.18
C TRP A 570 6.39 -0.50 -12.22
N LEU A 571 5.48 -1.46 -12.16
CA LEU A 571 4.35 -1.40 -11.22
C LEU A 571 4.80 -1.34 -9.76
N GLU A 572 5.83 -2.11 -9.38
CA GLU A 572 6.34 -2.22 -8.01
C GLU A 572 7.21 -1.04 -7.58
N ALA A 573 7.86 -0.35 -8.52
CA ALA A 573 8.72 0.79 -8.19
C ALA A 573 8.00 1.95 -7.50
N GLN A 574 6.66 2.02 -7.57
CA GLN A 574 5.85 3.00 -6.84
C GLN A 574 4.53 2.34 -6.38
N PRO A 575 4.26 2.29 -5.06
CA PRO A 575 3.07 1.61 -4.52
C PRO A 575 1.75 2.08 -5.15
N ARG A 576 1.64 3.36 -5.53
CA ARG A 576 0.41 3.94 -6.08
C ARG A 576 0.14 3.56 -7.53
N ARG A 577 1.10 2.99 -8.30
CA ARG A 577 0.92 2.72 -9.75
C ARG A 577 -0.24 1.79 -10.05
N TRP A 578 -0.39 0.71 -9.28
CA TRP A 578 -1.55 -0.20 -9.42
C TRP A 578 -2.89 0.53 -9.27
N SER A 579 -3.01 1.41 -8.27
CA SER A 579 -4.24 2.17 -8.01
C SER A 579 -4.53 3.23 -9.09
N GLN A 580 -3.49 3.70 -9.77
CA GLN A 580 -3.55 4.75 -10.80
C GLN A 580 -3.92 4.22 -12.19
N LEU A 581 -3.88 2.91 -12.43
CA LEU A 581 -4.28 2.32 -13.70
C LEU A 581 -5.77 2.59 -13.97
N GLN A 582 -6.06 3.06 -15.18
CA GLN A 582 -7.41 3.44 -15.63
C GLN A 582 -7.88 2.63 -16.85
N GLY A 583 -6.94 2.14 -17.66
CA GLY A 583 -7.23 1.46 -18.91
C GLY A 583 -7.62 0.00 -18.77
N GLN A 584 -7.59 -0.70 -19.91
CA GLN A 584 -7.87 -2.14 -20.01
C GLN A 584 -6.61 -2.96 -20.35
N ALA A 585 -5.51 -2.29 -20.71
CA ALA A 585 -4.26 -2.94 -21.05
C ALA A 585 -3.07 -2.05 -20.69
N LEU A 586 -2.10 -2.60 -19.98
CA LEU A 586 -0.79 -1.99 -19.75
C LEU A 586 0.20 -2.68 -20.68
N VAL A 587 0.72 -1.94 -21.67
CA VAL A 587 1.54 -2.50 -22.76
C VAL A 587 2.96 -1.97 -22.67
N THR A 588 3.93 -2.88 -22.81
CA THR A 588 5.36 -2.56 -22.70
C THR A 588 6.10 -3.04 -23.94
N PHE A 589 6.91 -2.14 -24.50
CA PHE A 589 7.84 -2.42 -25.59
C PHE A 589 9.27 -2.28 -25.09
N ALA A 590 10.19 -2.99 -25.75
CA ALA A 590 11.61 -2.90 -25.45
C ALA A 590 12.11 -1.43 -25.41
N GLY A 591 12.75 -1.05 -24.31
CA GLY A 591 13.35 0.27 -24.11
C GLY A 591 12.35 1.42 -23.90
N SER A 592 11.08 1.13 -23.61
CA SER A 592 10.04 2.12 -23.31
C SER A 592 9.41 1.87 -21.95
N GLU A 593 8.85 2.91 -21.32
CA GLU A 593 8.00 2.73 -20.14
C GLU A 593 6.65 2.08 -20.55
N PRO A 594 6.00 1.34 -19.64
CA PRO A 594 4.67 0.79 -19.88
C PRO A 594 3.65 1.90 -20.19
N VAL A 595 2.74 1.64 -21.12
CA VAL A 595 1.67 2.56 -21.54
C VAL A 595 0.32 1.99 -21.12
N ASP A 596 -0.44 2.74 -20.32
CA ASP A 596 -1.82 2.41 -19.98
C ASP A 596 -2.76 2.78 -21.14
N VAL A 597 -3.42 1.77 -21.71
CA VAL A 597 -4.28 1.87 -22.88
C VAL A 597 -5.74 1.83 -22.44
N LEU A 598 -6.43 2.96 -22.63
CA LEU A 598 -7.87 3.06 -22.44
C LEU A 598 -8.58 2.24 -23.53
N GLY A 599 -9.28 1.18 -23.16
CA GLY A 599 -10.13 0.44 -24.10
C GLY A 599 -11.47 1.15 -24.37
N ALA A 600 -12.28 0.65 -25.31
CA ALA A 600 -13.64 1.17 -25.52
C ALA A 600 -14.44 1.11 -24.21
N ALA A 601 -15.04 2.24 -23.81
CA ALA A 601 -16.05 2.25 -22.76
C ALA A 601 -17.20 1.33 -23.18
N GLN A 602 -17.60 0.38 -22.33
CA GLN A 602 -18.87 -0.33 -22.53
C GLN A 602 -19.98 0.72 -22.56
N SER A 603 -20.72 0.73 -23.66
CA SER A 603 -21.86 1.64 -23.83
C SER A 603 -22.97 1.16 -22.91
N ASP A 604 -23.30 1.96 -21.90
CA ASP A 604 -24.51 1.76 -21.10
C ASP A 604 -25.73 1.79 -22.03
N PRO A 605 -26.61 0.77 -22.06
CA PRO A 605 -27.78 0.75 -22.94
C PRO A 605 -28.78 1.89 -22.69
N GLY A 606 -28.57 2.76 -21.69
CA GLY A 606 -29.45 3.87 -21.31
C GLY A 606 -29.03 5.28 -21.75
N GLN A 607 -27.78 5.53 -22.17
CA GLN A 607 -27.33 6.90 -22.51
C GLN A 607 -27.15 7.12 -24.01
N ASP A 608 -28.28 7.12 -24.72
CA ASP A 608 -28.33 7.64 -26.07
C ASP A 608 -28.66 9.15 -26.05
N ARG A 609 -27.79 9.94 -26.72
CA ARG A 609 -27.94 11.37 -27.10
C ARG A 609 -27.44 12.45 -26.13
N SER A 610 -26.12 12.63 -25.98
CA SER A 610 -25.51 13.99 -26.14
C SER A 610 -23.97 14.06 -26.06
N ALA A 611 -23.26 13.03 -25.55
CA ALA A 611 -21.83 13.14 -25.22
C ALA A 611 -20.83 12.92 -26.38
N HIS A 612 -21.30 12.81 -27.63
CA HIS A 612 -20.50 12.32 -28.76
C HIS A 612 -19.56 13.35 -29.44
N ARG A 613 -19.20 14.47 -28.79
CA ARG A 613 -18.42 15.56 -29.46
C ARG A 613 -17.10 15.96 -28.81
N TRP A 614 -16.77 15.53 -27.59
CA TRP A 614 -15.57 16.02 -26.89
C TRP A 614 -14.48 14.96 -26.63
N GLY A 615 -14.79 13.66 -26.70
CA GLY A 615 -13.79 12.58 -26.52
C GLY A 615 -12.72 12.47 -27.63
N TRP A 616 -12.93 13.16 -28.76
CA TRP A 616 -12.13 13.00 -29.99
C TRP A 616 -10.81 13.79 -29.97
N ILE A 617 -10.72 14.83 -29.13
CA ILE A 617 -9.60 15.78 -29.18
C ILE A 617 -8.45 15.36 -28.26
N LEU A 618 -8.71 14.67 -27.15
CA LEU A 618 -7.67 14.33 -26.18
C LEU A 618 -6.90 13.03 -26.52
N GLY A 619 -7.56 12.00 -27.04
CA GLY A 619 -6.89 10.74 -27.44
C GLY A 619 -6.00 10.87 -28.67
N GLY A 620 -6.43 11.66 -29.67
CA GLY A 620 -5.66 11.87 -30.91
C GLY A 620 -4.39 12.70 -30.72
N ILE A 621 -4.37 13.65 -29.77
CA ILE A 621 -3.22 14.52 -29.51
C ILE A 621 -2.09 13.75 -28.81
N PHE A 622 -2.42 12.84 -27.88
CA PHE A 622 -1.42 12.07 -27.16
C PHE A 622 -0.67 11.09 -28.09
N LEU A 623 -1.39 10.43 -28.99
CA LEU A 623 -0.82 9.50 -29.96
C LEU A 623 0.04 10.22 -31.01
N LEU A 624 -0.31 11.46 -31.37
CA LEU A 624 0.46 12.30 -32.29
C LEU A 624 1.75 12.86 -31.63
N LEU A 625 1.73 13.14 -30.32
CA LEU A 625 2.93 13.56 -29.57
C LEU A 625 3.96 12.42 -29.44
N ILE A 626 3.51 11.17 -29.26
CA ILE A 626 4.39 9.99 -29.25
C ILE A 626 5.06 9.79 -30.63
N LEU A 627 4.30 9.94 -31.71
CA LEU A 627 4.81 9.86 -33.08
C LEU A 627 5.86 10.95 -33.37
N VAL A 628 5.61 12.19 -32.95
CA VAL A 628 6.58 13.29 -33.13
C VAL A 628 7.84 13.06 -32.28
N GLY A 629 7.69 12.58 -31.04
CA GLY A 629 8.82 12.25 -30.17
C GLY A 629 9.73 11.17 -30.76
N ALA A 630 9.14 10.08 -31.26
CA ALA A 630 9.89 8.98 -31.87
C ALA A 630 10.63 9.40 -33.16
N VAL A 631 10.00 10.23 -34.00
CA VAL A 631 10.60 10.74 -35.23
C VAL A 631 11.76 11.71 -34.93
N VAL A 632 11.63 12.58 -33.92
CA VAL A 632 12.69 13.53 -33.54
C VAL A 632 13.91 12.80 -32.94
N LEU A 633 13.69 11.74 -32.16
CA LEU A 633 14.77 10.89 -31.63
C LEU A 633 15.52 10.13 -32.73
N MET A 634 14.80 9.60 -33.73
CA MET A 634 15.41 8.96 -34.90
C MET A 634 16.18 9.93 -35.81
N LEU A 635 15.73 11.19 -35.91
CA LEU A 635 16.44 12.20 -36.70
C LEU A 635 17.69 12.72 -35.98
N ARG A 636 17.68 12.81 -34.64
CA ARG A 636 18.85 13.17 -33.85
C ARG A 636 19.94 12.09 -33.85
N SER A 637 19.58 10.82 -33.86
CA SER A 637 20.57 9.73 -33.92
C SER A 637 21.22 9.60 -35.31
N ARG A 638 20.55 10.03 -36.38
CA ARG A 638 21.14 10.09 -37.73
C ARG A 638 22.01 11.32 -37.99
N ALA A 639 21.86 12.39 -37.20
CA ALA A 639 22.66 13.60 -37.33
C ALA A 639 24.06 13.51 -36.72
N GLN A 640 24.35 12.46 -35.94
CA GLN A 640 25.69 12.17 -35.41
C GLN A 640 26.42 11.16 -36.31
N GLY A 641 26.71 11.59 -37.54
CA GLY A 641 27.71 10.95 -38.40
C GLY A 641 29.14 11.32 -37.99
N PRO A 642 30.17 10.59 -38.44
CA PRO A 642 31.45 10.45 -37.76
C PRO A 642 32.28 11.75 -37.75
N VAL A 643 32.87 12.06 -36.59
CA VAL A 643 33.83 13.15 -36.40
C VAL A 643 35.06 12.92 -37.30
N PRO A 644 35.42 13.85 -38.21
CA PRO A 644 36.68 13.79 -38.91
C PRO A 644 37.82 14.17 -37.96
N GLN A 645 38.85 13.33 -37.89
CA GLN A 645 40.15 13.69 -37.29
C GLN A 645 40.74 14.90 -38.03
N ALA A 646 40.99 15.98 -37.30
CA ALA A 646 41.76 17.12 -37.78
C ALA A 646 43.18 17.03 -37.20
N ASP A 647 44.17 16.88 -38.08
CA ASP A 647 45.58 17.16 -37.78
C ASP A 647 45.90 18.60 -38.28
N PRO A 648 46.78 19.36 -37.60
CA PRO A 648 46.83 20.82 -37.69
C PRO A 648 47.92 21.31 -38.63
N GLN A 649 47.64 22.35 -39.44
CA GLN A 649 48.61 23.32 -40.00
C GLN A 649 47.80 24.54 -40.50
N GLU A 650 47.98 25.75 -39.95
CA GLU A 650 49.05 26.74 -40.17
C GLU A 650 48.62 27.82 -41.19
N SER A 651 48.78 29.10 -40.78
CA SER A 651 48.72 30.33 -41.60
C SER A 651 47.34 30.73 -42.15
N GLU A 652 46.95 31.98 -42.41
CA GLU A 652 47.46 33.33 -42.15
C GLU A 652 46.32 34.28 -42.59
N GLN A 653 46.26 35.45 -41.95
CA GLN A 653 45.83 36.73 -42.53
C GLN A 653 44.36 37.04 -42.92
N ARG A 654 43.89 38.09 -42.24
CA ARG A 654 43.24 39.33 -42.75
C ARG A 654 41.80 39.26 -43.30
N GLY A 655 40.89 39.72 -42.44
CA GLY A 655 40.55 41.15 -42.41
C GLY A 655 39.32 41.61 -43.21
N ARG A 656 38.20 41.83 -42.53
CA ARG A 656 37.64 43.16 -42.22
C ARG A 656 36.43 43.01 -41.31
#